data_AF-A0A1I8E9G0-F1
#
_entry.id   AF-A0A1I8E9G0-F1
#
_cell.length_a   1.000
_cell.length_b   1.000
_cell.length_c   1.000
_cell.angle_alpha   90.00
_cell.angle_beta   90.00
_cell.angle_gamma   90.00
#
_symmetry.space_group_name_H-M   'P 1'
#
loop_
_entity.id
_entity.type
_entity.pdbx_description
1 polymer ?
#
loop_
_entity_poly.entity_id
_entity_poly.type
_entity_poly.pdbx_seq_one_letter_code
_entity_poly.pdbx_strand_id
1 'polypeptide(L)'
;NLDLFEDLKLEESCLSFGGKELLSIPSRKVNSAKEEDEVLEELRSKLNLMANEKSSLVASVEALEKNLKEIIEEKNNMMKEMEDIHVNRDNLKIKMEKMEADARETLRRNDSKVEKLKKKLRNQVDETNSLRSAVIIAGNEIKERSLKLDELVTKNEELKAVNEKLRVEFLQKENIVSELQKKIKEQGMKENADLELLKKSLEEGQKRQLILENDLTEAKGNLNKVKIELQERKNNEEFLETELSKERKEKEEEQKIRNQYAVALESAQSNLEEARKQLGDLDLIRIEKDRFVTEFPLAREDCQRVIKHFRQIEKMRSQIAERDFQIEEQKLNISSLEQKLFDRQNEKIMNDLRATIQAISDERDMKLNMCAEMETELNSMGTSVEGTKKQLKLQSQKIASLQGEVRNENAQNMRLRKSNQIAEQLEQERKMLLHKSEHFEKEVEKLQLEIVAMQKTACEESAKASGKSKVESERHRLLRDLQKEIKQLYHVLNERTQQLSETQSKLQELSAKKTKNDEIGDAETSHRTCAHGERLRTSSDLIEQADYEELCALREQVAEYQKELGNIKEAHKKELTLLCKKTYSTEQFSVIGLESITNGSILWFRTFVSLIFSTLEISRSRSYVSSFVTIRDKEDLNSVVFVESTEAEPAGAVAQYLRNVLYRYMNERETLGRESVTLARVIATVARFTHEQVNTVVAKEEQRNHGWVGGTVQGFISSAANLSPH
;
A
#
# COMPACT_ATOMS: atom_id res chain seq x y z
N ASN A 1 100.33 -36.68 28.79
CA ASN A 1 100.37 -37.68 27.71
C ASN A 1 101.69 -37.54 26.99
N LEU A 2 102.50 -38.59 27.04
CA LEU A 2 103.66 -38.94 26.18
C LEU A 2 104.66 -37.81 25.84
N ASP A 3 105.91 -37.90 26.31
CA ASP A 3 106.98 -38.79 25.80
C ASP A 3 107.37 -38.47 24.35
N LEU A 4 108.63 -38.08 24.12
CA LEU A 4 109.63 -38.80 23.30
C LEU A 4 110.88 -37.96 22.97
N PHE A 5 111.99 -38.67 22.74
CA PHE A 5 113.36 -38.25 22.34
C PHE A 5 114.14 -37.43 23.39
N GLU A 6 115.06 -38.01 24.17
CA GLU A 6 116.25 -38.86 23.89
C GLU A 6 117.54 -38.07 23.59
N ASP A 7 118.55 -38.36 24.41
CA ASP A 7 119.97 -38.54 24.12
C ASP A 7 120.58 -37.96 22.84
N LEU A 8 121.67 -37.20 23.03
CA LEU A 8 122.88 -37.40 22.23
C LEU A 8 124.13 -37.07 23.07
N LYS A 9 124.87 -38.13 23.46
CA LYS A 9 126.27 -38.01 23.85
C LYS A 9 127.09 -37.57 22.63
N LEU A 10 128.13 -36.76 22.88
CA LEU A 10 129.31 -36.76 22.02
C LEU A 10 130.56 -36.88 22.89
N GLU A 11 131.22 -38.03 22.73
CA GLU A 11 132.62 -38.22 23.09
C GLU A 11 133.50 -37.55 22.03
N GLU A 12 134.62 -36.95 22.45
CA GLU A 12 135.92 -36.92 21.75
C GLU A 12 136.84 -36.00 22.58
N SER A 13 138.16 -36.17 22.69
CA SER A 13 139.05 -37.31 22.54
C SER A 13 140.46 -36.78 22.87
N CYS A 14 141.31 -37.62 23.41
CA CYS A 14 142.66 -37.30 23.86
C CYS A 14 143.54 -36.55 22.84
N LEU A 15 144.41 -35.66 23.34
CA LEU A 15 145.82 -35.68 22.92
C LEU A 15 146.74 -35.58 24.15
N SER A 16 147.60 -36.58 24.30
CA SER A 16 148.73 -36.55 25.21
C SER A 16 149.92 -35.89 24.52
N PHE A 17 150.81 -35.27 25.29
CA PHE A 17 152.19 -35.11 24.85
C PHE A 17 153.15 -35.37 26.02
N GLY A 18 153.87 -36.48 25.93
CA GLY A 18 155.00 -36.79 26.79
C GLY A 18 156.29 -36.78 25.97
N GLY A 19 157.40 -36.42 26.61
CA GLY A 19 158.74 -36.38 26.02
C GLY A 19 159.57 -35.30 26.73
N LYS A 20 160.34 -35.63 27.77
CA LYS A 20 161.61 -36.38 27.83
C LYS A 20 162.84 -35.48 27.73
N GLU A 21 163.56 -35.44 28.86
CA GLU A 21 165.02 -35.59 29.00
C GLU A 21 165.94 -35.19 27.83
N LEU A 22 166.76 -34.16 28.04
CA LEU A 22 168.20 -34.10 27.72
C LEU A 22 168.81 -32.92 28.53
N LEU A 23 170.09 -32.85 28.89
CA LEU A 23 171.01 -33.88 29.41
C LEU A 23 172.14 -33.13 30.18
N SER A 24 172.83 -33.84 31.08
CA SER A 24 174.06 -33.51 31.81
C SER A 24 175.00 -32.40 31.30
N ILE A 25 175.50 -31.56 32.22
CA ILE A 25 176.82 -30.90 32.10
C ILE A 25 177.71 -31.33 33.30
N PRO A 26 178.87 -31.98 33.06
CA PRO A 26 179.78 -32.41 34.12
C PRO A 26 180.97 -31.45 34.28
N SER A 27 181.07 -30.75 35.41
CA SER A 27 182.23 -29.90 35.72
C SER A 27 183.46 -30.72 36.17
N ARG A 28 184.13 -31.36 35.21
CA ARG A 28 185.50 -31.87 35.40
C ARG A 28 186.49 -30.70 35.33
N LYS A 29 187.40 -30.63 36.30
CA LYS A 29 188.46 -29.60 36.40
C LYS A 29 189.30 -29.46 35.11
N VAL A 30 189.83 -28.22 34.95
CA VAL A 30 191.03 -27.76 34.21
C VAL A 30 190.76 -26.85 32.99
N ASN A 31 190.73 -25.54 33.28
CA ASN A 31 191.36 -24.42 32.57
C ASN A 31 191.12 -24.20 31.05
N SER A 32 190.23 -23.27 30.68
CA SER A 32 190.61 -21.99 30.02
C SER A 32 189.40 -21.06 29.78
N ALA A 33 189.58 -19.74 29.97
CA ALA A 33 188.49 -18.76 30.05
C ALA A 33 187.99 -18.23 28.68
N LYS A 34 187.75 -19.11 27.70
CA LYS A 34 187.19 -18.72 26.39
C LYS A 34 185.83 -19.33 26.04
N GLU A 35 185.44 -20.42 26.70
CA GLU A 35 184.14 -21.08 26.45
C GLU A 35 183.00 -20.43 27.26
N GLU A 36 183.30 -19.72 28.35
CA GLU A 36 182.26 -19.10 29.21
C GLU A 36 181.55 -17.90 28.56
N ASP A 37 182.26 -17.06 27.78
CA ASP A 37 181.66 -15.93 27.06
C ASP A 37 180.70 -16.40 25.94
N GLU A 38 181.04 -17.50 25.27
CA GLU A 38 180.23 -18.06 24.18
C GLU A 38 178.90 -18.66 24.72
N VAL A 39 178.97 -19.35 25.87
CA VAL A 39 177.78 -19.83 26.60
C VAL A 39 176.94 -18.68 27.16
N LEU A 40 177.55 -17.61 27.67
CA LEU A 40 176.83 -16.43 28.18
C LEU A 40 176.06 -15.70 27.07
N GLU A 41 176.64 -15.56 25.88
CA GLU A 41 175.98 -14.90 24.77
C GLU A 41 174.90 -15.80 24.12
N GLU A 42 175.09 -17.13 24.12
CA GLU A 42 174.01 -18.08 23.77
C GLU A 42 172.83 -17.99 24.74
N LEU A 43 173.10 -17.89 26.06
CA LEU A 43 172.06 -17.72 27.09
C LEU A 43 171.34 -16.36 26.95
N ARG A 44 172.04 -15.29 26.60
CA ARG A 44 171.41 -13.99 26.28
C ARG A 44 170.56 -14.04 25.03
N SER A 45 171.01 -14.73 23.98
CA SER A 45 170.22 -14.94 22.77
C SER A 45 168.94 -15.73 23.09
N LYS A 46 169.03 -16.81 23.87
CA LYS A 46 167.86 -17.57 24.35
C LYS A 46 166.93 -16.74 25.25
N LEU A 47 167.48 -15.89 26.13
CA LEU A 47 166.69 -14.99 26.98
C LEU A 47 165.94 -13.94 26.15
N ASN A 48 166.58 -13.34 25.14
CA ASN A 48 165.95 -12.41 24.21
C ASN A 48 164.88 -13.11 23.35
N LEU A 49 165.13 -14.34 22.90
CA LEU A 49 164.13 -15.16 22.21
C LEU A 49 162.89 -15.38 23.10
N MET A 50 163.08 -15.87 24.33
CA MET A 50 162.00 -16.08 25.30
C MET A 50 161.28 -14.77 25.69
N ALA A 51 161.99 -13.64 25.74
CA ALA A 51 161.39 -12.33 26.01
C ALA A 51 160.49 -11.88 24.84
N ASN A 52 160.93 -12.11 23.60
CA ASN A 52 160.13 -11.85 22.40
C ASN A 52 158.92 -12.80 22.29
N GLU A 53 159.11 -14.10 22.58
CA GLU A 53 158.02 -15.09 22.65
C GLU A 53 157.01 -14.73 23.74
N LYS A 54 157.46 -14.32 24.93
CA LYS A 54 156.60 -13.81 26.00
C LYS A 54 155.85 -12.55 25.57
N SER A 55 156.51 -11.61 24.91
CA SER A 55 155.86 -10.38 24.42
C SER A 55 154.81 -10.69 23.34
N SER A 56 155.09 -11.66 22.46
CA SER A 56 154.15 -12.16 21.46
C SER A 56 152.95 -12.87 22.10
N LEU A 57 153.20 -13.69 23.14
CA LEU A 57 152.15 -14.37 23.90
C LEU A 57 151.26 -13.37 24.66
N VAL A 58 151.84 -12.35 25.30
CA VAL A 58 151.08 -11.29 25.97
C VAL A 58 150.22 -10.53 24.96
N ALA A 59 150.77 -10.11 23.82
CA ALA A 59 149.99 -9.45 22.77
C ALA A 59 148.86 -10.35 22.21
N SER A 60 149.08 -11.66 22.12
CA SER A 60 148.05 -12.64 21.73
C SER A 60 146.96 -12.79 22.80
N VAL A 61 147.32 -12.80 24.09
CA VAL A 61 146.37 -12.82 25.21
C VAL A 61 145.55 -11.54 25.26
N GLU A 62 146.17 -10.37 25.12
CA GLU A 62 145.46 -9.08 25.07
C GLU A 62 144.49 -8.99 23.88
N ALA A 63 144.89 -9.52 22.71
CA ALA A 63 144.00 -9.63 21.56
C ALA A 63 142.83 -10.59 21.81
N LEU A 64 143.07 -11.75 22.44
CA LEU A 64 142.02 -12.69 22.82
C LEU A 64 141.07 -12.11 23.87
N GLU A 65 141.57 -11.37 24.86
CA GLU A 65 140.73 -10.65 25.84
C GLU A 65 139.86 -9.58 25.18
N LYS A 66 140.41 -8.83 24.22
CA LYS A 66 139.65 -7.84 23.46
C LYS A 66 138.54 -8.50 22.65
N ASN A 67 138.85 -9.58 21.93
CA ASN A 67 137.87 -10.37 21.18
C ASN A 67 136.79 -10.96 22.11
N LEU A 68 137.15 -11.45 23.30
CA LEU A 68 136.21 -11.98 24.28
C LEU A 68 135.27 -10.87 24.83
N LYS A 69 135.79 -9.67 25.08
CA LYS A 69 134.98 -8.50 25.47
C LYS A 69 134.01 -8.09 24.36
N GLU A 70 134.45 -8.09 23.10
CA GLU A 70 133.60 -7.81 21.94
C GLU A 70 132.49 -8.87 21.78
N ILE A 71 132.81 -10.16 21.90
CA ILE A 71 131.82 -11.26 21.87
C ILE A 71 130.81 -11.17 23.02
N ILE A 72 131.23 -10.78 24.24
CA ILE A 72 130.33 -10.59 25.37
C ILE A 72 129.37 -9.41 25.11
N GLU A 73 129.86 -8.31 24.55
CA GLU A 73 129.02 -7.15 24.24
C GLU A 73 128.04 -7.44 23.09
N GLU A 74 128.48 -8.15 22.05
CA GLU A 74 127.61 -8.66 20.98
C GLU A 74 126.53 -9.59 21.53
N LYS A 75 126.88 -10.54 22.41
CA LYS A 75 125.93 -11.39 23.13
C LYS A 75 124.93 -10.59 23.96
N ASN A 76 125.36 -9.54 24.67
CA ASN A 76 124.47 -8.68 25.46
C ASN A 76 123.50 -7.90 24.56
N ASN A 77 123.95 -7.47 23.38
CA ASN A 77 123.09 -6.77 22.42
C ASN A 77 122.09 -7.74 21.75
N MET A 78 122.53 -8.93 21.31
CA MET A 78 121.61 -9.99 20.86
C MET A 78 120.57 -10.38 21.92
N MET A 79 120.95 -10.37 23.21
CA MET A 79 120.01 -10.67 24.30
C MET A 79 118.95 -9.58 24.47
N LYS A 80 119.32 -8.29 24.32
CA LYS A 80 118.34 -7.18 24.31
C LYS A 80 117.42 -7.28 23.10
N GLU A 81 117.97 -7.51 21.91
CA GLU A 81 117.18 -7.68 20.68
C GLU A 81 116.21 -8.86 20.78
N MET A 82 116.63 -9.98 21.39
CA MET A 82 115.77 -11.13 21.64
C MET A 82 114.60 -10.80 22.59
N GLU A 83 114.85 -10.02 23.63
CA GLU A 83 113.81 -9.57 24.56
C GLU A 83 112.84 -8.59 23.89
N ASP A 84 113.34 -7.63 23.10
CA ASP A 84 112.52 -6.73 22.30
C ASP A 84 111.66 -7.50 21.27
N ILE A 85 112.20 -8.55 20.65
CA ILE A 85 111.45 -9.47 19.77
C ILE A 85 110.37 -10.23 20.56
N HIS A 86 110.65 -10.69 21.77
CA HIS A 86 109.66 -11.35 22.63
C HIS A 86 108.51 -10.41 23.02
N VAL A 87 108.83 -9.19 23.48
CA VAL A 87 107.84 -8.15 23.80
C VAL A 87 107.00 -7.80 22.56
N ASN A 88 107.62 -7.68 21.39
CA ASN A 88 106.90 -7.42 20.14
C ASN A 88 105.99 -8.60 19.72
N ARG A 89 106.46 -9.85 19.83
CA ARG A 89 105.69 -11.07 19.57
C ARG A 89 104.45 -11.12 20.47
N ASP A 90 104.61 -10.87 21.77
CA ASP A 90 103.53 -11.00 22.74
C ASP A 90 102.51 -9.86 22.58
N ASN A 91 102.96 -8.65 22.25
CA ASN A 91 102.09 -7.54 21.82
C ASN A 91 101.31 -7.85 20.53
N LEU A 92 101.93 -8.51 19.54
CA LEU A 92 101.24 -8.95 18.32
C LEU A 92 100.21 -10.06 18.62
N LYS A 93 100.55 -11.01 19.50
CA LYS A 93 99.63 -12.06 19.96
C LYS A 93 98.38 -11.47 20.62
N ILE A 94 98.54 -10.53 21.56
CA ILE A 94 97.41 -9.83 22.21
C ILE A 94 96.56 -9.08 21.17
N LYS A 95 97.18 -8.40 20.19
CA LYS A 95 96.45 -7.73 19.10
C LYS A 95 95.66 -8.72 18.24
N MET A 96 96.22 -9.89 17.94
CA MET A 96 95.57 -10.95 17.17
C MET A 96 94.38 -11.55 17.93
N GLU A 97 94.57 -11.93 19.20
CA GLU A 97 93.50 -12.46 20.06
C GLU A 97 92.33 -11.48 20.22
N LYS A 98 92.64 -10.17 20.35
CA LYS A 98 91.62 -9.11 20.36
C LYS A 98 90.88 -9.02 19.02
N MET A 99 91.60 -9.03 17.90
CA MET A 99 91.00 -8.98 16.56
C MET A 99 90.09 -10.18 16.29
N GLU A 100 90.48 -11.38 16.74
CA GLU A 100 89.61 -12.56 16.68
C GLU A 100 88.38 -12.43 17.58
N ALA A 101 88.50 -11.85 18.77
CA ALA A 101 87.37 -11.61 19.66
C ALA A 101 86.35 -10.64 19.03
N ASP A 102 86.82 -9.54 18.44
CA ASP A 102 86.00 -8.59 17.70
C ASP A 102 85.36 -9.23 16.45
N ALA A 103 86.08 -10.11 15.74
CA ALA A 103 85.56 -10.89 14.61
C ALA A 103 84.47 -11.89 15.03
N ARG A 104 84.70 -12.67 16.11
CA ARG A 104 83.71 -13.60 16.68
C ARG A 104 82.45 -12.87 17.17
N GLU A 105 82.62 -11.68 17.72
CA GLU A 105 81.51 -10.86 18.23
C GLU A 105 80.71 -10.20 17.10
N THR A 106 81.37 -9.68 16.07
CA THR A 106 80.69 -9.15 14.87
C THR A 106 79.94 -10.26 14.10
N LEU A 107 80.51 -11.46 14.01
CA LEU A 107 79.83 -12.64 13.45
C LEU A 107 78.55 -12.98 14.24
N ARG A 108 78.63 -13.15 15.57
CA ARG A 108 77.45 -13.45 16.42
C ARG A 108 76.36 -12.38 16.32
N ARG A 109 76.74 -11.10 16.23
CA ARG A 109 75.78 -10.00 15.98
C ARG A 109 75.10 -10.12 14.62
N ASN A 110 75.83 -10.52 13.59
CA ASN A 110 75.29 -10.71 12.25
C ASN A 110 74.39 -11.94 12.17
N ASP A 111 74.75 -13.07 12.80
CA ASP A 111 73.88 -14.25 12.89
C ASP A 111 72.55 -13.92 13.60
N SER A 112 72.60 -13.17 14.70
CA SER A 112 71.39 -12.68 15.38
C SER A 112 70.51 -11.79 14.49
N LYS A 113 71.11 -10.93 13.65
CA LYS A 113 70.36 -10.15 12.64
C LYS A 113 69.77 -11.05 11.57
N VAL A 114 70.52 -12.02 11.05
CA VAL A 114 70.07 -12.97 10.03
C VAL A 114 68.89 -13.80 10.53
N GLU A 115 68.92 -14.31 11.76
CA GLU A 115 67.76 -15.05 12.30
C GLU A 115 66.53 -14.16 12.56
N LYS A 116 66.73 -12.90 12.99
CA LYS A 116 65.64 -11.92 13.06
C LYS A 116 65.02 -11.63 11.69
N LEU A 117 65.85 -11.51 10.64
CA LEU A 117 65.38 -11.31 9.26
C LEU A 117 64.67 -12.56 8.70
N LYS A 118 65.23 -13.76 8.90
CA LYS A 118 64.58 -15.03 8.56
C LYS A 118 63.21 -15.18 9.24
N LYS A 119 63.09 -14.81 10.52
CA LYS A 119 61.80 -14.83 11.23
C LYS A 119 60.80 -13.83 10.63
N LYS A 120 61.23 -12.60 10.32
CA LYS A 120 60.37 -11.61 9.62
C LYS A 120 59.92 -12.15 8.26
N LEU A 121 60.82 -12.72 7.47
CA LEU A 121 60.51 -13.26 6.15
C LEU A 121 59.50 -14.42 6.24
N ARG A 122 59.66 -15.36 7.19
CA ARG A 122 58.67 -16.42 7.43
C ARG A 122 57.28 -15.85 7.72
N ASN A 123 57.19 -14.94 8.69
CA ASN A 123 55.92 -14.28 9.03
C ASN A 123 55.27 -13.59 7.81
N GLN A 124 56.05 -12.90 6.97
CA GLN A 124 55.55 -12.25 5.75
C GLN A 124 55.08 -13.26 4.70
N VAL A 125 55.75 -14.40 4.57
CA VAL A 125 55.32 -15.50 3.68
C VAL A 125 54.01 -16.11 4.17
N ASP A 126 53.87 -16.37 5.47
CA ASP A 126 52.64 -16.91 6.07
C ASP A 126 51.45 -15.93 5.91
N GLU A 127 51.68 -14.64 6.15
CA GLU A 127 50.71 -13.57 5.89
C GLU A 127 50.32 -13.49 4.41
N THR A 128 51.31 -13.55 3.49
CA THR A 128 51.06 -13.56 2.04
C THR A 128 50.25 -14.78 1.60
N ASN A 129 50.48 -15.95 2.20
CA ASN A 129 49.74 -17.17 1.91
C ASN A 129 48.30 -17.12 2.45
N SER A 130 48.11 -16.52 3.63
CA SER A 130 46.79 -16.24 4.21
C SER A 130 45.99 -15.27 3.32
N LEU A 131 46.59 -14.14 2.94
CA LEU A 131 45.99 -13.16 2.03
C LEU A 131 45.67 -13.78 0.66
N ARG A 132 46.57 -14.58 0.09
CA ARG A 132 46.32 -15.31 -1.16
C ARG A 132 45.10 -16.24 -1.05
N SER A 133 44.95 -16.93 0.07
CA SER A 133 43.81 -17.81 0.33
C SER A 133 42.50 -17.02 0.44
N ALA A 134 42.52 -15.89 1.16
CA ALA A 134 41.38 -14.98 1.25
C ALA A 134 40.98 -14.38 -0.11
N VAL A 135 41.95 -14.01 -0.96
CA VAL A 135 41.72 -13.53 -2.34
C VAL A 135 41.09 -14.61 -3.21
N ILE A 136 41.49 -15.88 -3.08
CA ILE A 136 40.87 -17.00 -3.81
C ILE A 136 39.41 -17.19 -3.36
N ILE A 137 39.13 -17.14 -2.05
CA ILE A 137 37.76 -17.25 -1.51
C ILE A 137 36.89 -16.09 -2.04
N ALA A 138 37.34 -14.84 -1.88
CA ALA A 138 36.62 -13.67 -2.38
C ALA A 138 36.42 -13.72 -3.90
N GLY A 139 37.41 -14.19 -4.66
CA GLY A 139 37.29 -14.38 -6.11
C GLY A 139 36.25 -15.43 -6.50
N ASN A 140 36.08 -16.49 -5.70
CA ASN A 140 35.03 -17.49 -5.90
C ASN A 140 33.63 -16.95 -5.53
N GLU A 141 33.51 -16.21 -4.41
CA GLU A 141 32.26 -15.53 -4.04
C GLU A 141 31.82 -14.52 -5.10
N ILE A 142 32.76 -13.75 -5.68
CA ILE A 142 32.48 -12.79 -6.77
C ILE A 142 31.96 -13.53 -8.01
N LYS A 143 32.55 -14.68 -8.38
CA LYS A 143 32.06 -15.51 -9.49
C LYS A 143 30.66 -16.04 -9.23
N GLU A 144 30.38 -16.54 -8.02
CA GLU A 144 29.05 -17.03 -7.65
C GLU A 144 27.99 -15.90 -7.69
N ARG A 145 28.34 -14.71 -7.20
CA ARG A 145 27.48 -13.52 -7.29
C ARG A 145 27.28 -13.06 -8.73
N SER A 146 28.28 -13.18 -9.59
CA SER A 146 28.17 -12.90 -11.04
C SER A 146 27.16 -13.83 -11.69
N LEU A 147 27.28 -15.15 -11.48
CA LEU A 147 26.34 -16.13 -12.03
C LEU A 147 24.90 -15.88 -11.55
N LYS A 148 24.71 -15.54 -10.28
CA LYS A 148 23.40 -15.16 -9.73
C LYS A 148 22.87 -13.84 -10.33
N LEU A 149 23.75 -12.90 -10.67
CA LEU A 149 23.36 -11.68 -11.36
C LEU A 149 22.93 -11.97 -12.81
N ASP A 150 23.66 -12.83 -13.52
CA ASP A 150 23.32 -13.27 -14.87
C ASP A 150 21.96 -14.00 -14.90
N GLU A 151 21.68 -14.88 -13.92
CA GLU A 151 20.35 -15.49 -13.71
C GLU A 151 19.23 -14.49 -13.41
N LEU A 152 19.54 -13.36 -12.76
CA LEU A 152 18.56 -12.30 -12.50
C LEU A 152 18.34 -11.43 -13.74
N VAL A 153 19.36 -11.23 -14.57
CA VAL A 153 19.24 -10.55 -15.87
C VAL A 153 18.33 -11.34 -16.80
N THR A 154 18.53 -12.65 -16.96
CA THR A 154 17.68 -13.49 -17.82
C THR A 154 16.22 -13.52 -17.33
N LYS A 155 15.98 -13.70 -16.02
CA LYS A 155 14.62 -13.63 -15.44
C LYS A 155 13.96 -12.25 -15.65
N ASN A 156 14.74 -11.17 -15.65
CA ASN A 156 14.22 -9.83 -15.92
C ASN A 156 13.89 -9.62 -17.41
N GLU A 157 14.64 -10.25 -18.33
CA GLU A 157 14.30 -10.29 -19.76
C GLU A 157 13.03 -11.12 -20.03
N GLU A 158 12.88 -12.27 -19.37
CA GLU A 158 11.63 -13.06 -19.39
C GLU A 158 10.43 -12.25 -18.89
N LEU A 159 10.58 -11.53 -17.77
CA LEU A 159 9.53 -10.65 -17.23
C LEU A 159 9.20 -9.48 -18.17
N LYS A 160 10.18 -8.90 -18.86
CA LYS A 160 9.94 -7.90 -19.91
C LYS A 160 9.14 -8.49 -21.08
N ALA A 161 9.49 -9.68 -21.55
CA ALA A 161 8.78 -10.36 -22.62
C ALA A 161 7.32 -10.70 -22.23
N VAL A 162 7.09 -11.15 -21.00
CA VAL A 162 5.74 -11.39 -20.45
C VAL A 162 4.94 -10.08 -20.33
N ASN A 163 5.55 -9.01 -19.82
CA ASN A 163 4.88 -7.70 -19.73
C ASN A 163 4.50 -7.14 -21.10
N GLU A 164 5.37 -7.27 -22.11
CA GLU A 164 5.04 -6.83 -23.47
C GLU A 164 3.92 -7.68 -24.09
N LYS A 165 3.93 -9.00 -23.86
CA LYS A 165 2.82 -9.87 -24.27
C LYS A 165 1.49 -9.44 -23.62
N LEU A 166 1.49 -9.15 -22.31
CA LEU A 166 0.32 -8.67 -21.59
C LEU A 166 -0.15 -7.30 -22.09
N ARG A 167 0.77 -6.40 -22.46
CA ARG A 167 0.47 -5.10 -23.07
C ARG A 167 -0.22 -5.26 -24.43
N VAL A 168 0.27 -6.18 -25.28
CA VAL A 168 -0.36 -6.51 -26.57
C VAL A 168 -1.74 -7.15 -26.37
N GLU A 169 -1.89 -8.11 -25.45
CA GLU A 169 -3.20 -8.70 -25.12
C GLU A 169 -4.19 -7.67 -24.55
N PHE A 170 -3.73 -6.69 -23.77
CA PHE A 170 -4.56 -5.60 -23.27
C PHE A 170 -5.06 -4.72 -24.42
N LEU A 171 -4.17 -4.27 -25.31
CA LEU A 171 -4.53 -3.46 -26.49
C LEU A 171 -5.51 -4.20 -27.42
N GLN A 172 -5.36 -5.51 -27.59
CA GLN A 172 -6.32 -6.33 -28.34
C GLN A 172 -7.70 -6.36 -27.67
N LYS A 173 -7.76 -6.54 -26.34
CA LYS A 173 -9.02 -6.51 -25.57
C LYS A 173 -9.67 -5.13 -25.60
N GLU A 174 -8.89 -4.05 -25.49
CA GLU A 174 -9.35 -2.66 -25.59
C GLU A 174 -9.94 -2.34 -26.97
N ASN A 175 -9.34 -2.86 -28.04
CA ASN A 175 -9.90 -2.73 -29.39
C ASN A 175 -11.23 -3.49 -29.54
N ILE A 176 -11.34 -4.71 -29.00
CA ILE A 176 -12.60 -5.48 -28.99
C ILE A 176 -13.69 -4.74 -28.18
N VAL A 177 -13.34 -4.17 -27.02
CA VAL A 177 -14.27 -3.36 -26.21
C VAL A 177 -14.72 -2.13 -26.99
N SER A 178 -13.80 -1.48 -27.72
CA SER A 178 -14.11 -0.31 -28.56
C SER A 178 -15.06 -0.66 -29.71
N GLU A 179 -14.88 -1.81 -30.37
CA GLU A 179 -15.83 -2.32 -31.37
C GLU A 179 -17.21 -2.65 -30.76
N LEU A 180 -17.24 -3.27 -29.57
CA LEU A 180 -18.49 -3.59 -28.87
C LEU A 180 -19.23 -2.31 -28.44
N GLN A 181 -18.52 -1.32 -27.91
CA GLN A 181 -19.10 0.00 -27.59
C GLN A 181 -19.65 0.71 -28.84
N LYS A 182 -18.95 0.61 -29.98
CA LYS A 182 -19.45 1.13 -31.26
C LYS A 182 -20.75 0.42 -31.67
N LYS A 183 -20.78 -0.91 -31.66
CA LYS A 183 -21.98 -1.70 -31.98
C LYS A 183 -23.15 -1.41 -31.04
N ILE A 184 -22.90 -1.23 -29.74
CA ILE A 184 -23.92 -0.83 -28.75
C ILE A 184 -24.49 0.56 -29.09
N LYS A 185 -23.65 1.54 -29.45
CA LYS A 185 -24.10 2.87 -29.90
C LYS A 185 -24.93 2.78 -31.19
N GLU A 186 -24.46 2.05 -32.19
CA GLU A 186 -25.18 1.83 -33.46
C GLU A 186 -26.55 1.17 -33.25
N GLN A 187 -26.62 0.15 -32.39
CA GLN A 187 -27.87 -0.52 -32.04
C GLN A 187 -28.80 0.40 -31.24
N GLY A 188 -28.30 1.14 -30.25
CA GLY A 188 -29.11 2.11 -29.49
C GLY A 188 -29.68 3.23 -30.35
N MET A 189 -28.93 3.71 -31.35
CA MET A 189 -29.45 4.69 -32.33
C MET A 189 -30.56 4.09 -33.20
N LYS A 190 -30.42 2.82 -33.60
CA LYS A 190 -31.46 2.12 -34.37
C LYS A 190 -32.71 1.86 -33.54
N GLU A 191 -32.56 1.33 -32.32
CA GLU A 191 -33.68 1.09 -31.40
C GLU A 191 -34.44 2.39 -31.08
N ASN A 192 -33.74 3.52 -30.92
CA ASN A 192 -34.38 4.80 -30.70
C ASN A 192 -35.17 5.27 -31.94
N ALA A 193 -34.64 5.10 -33.15
CA ALA A 193 -35.35 5.42 -34.40
C ALA A 193 -36.58 4.51 -34.62
N ASP A 194 -36.47 3.21 -34.36
CA ASP A 194 -37.58 2.25 -34.42
C ASP A 194 -38.67 2.60 -33.38
N LEU A 195 -38.26 3.03 -32.16
CA LEU A 195 -39.17 3.46 -31.09
C LEU A 195 -39.86 4.79 -31.40
N GLU A 196 -39.18 5.71 -32.09
CA GLU A 196 -39.77 6.98 -32.57
C GLU A 196 -40.78 6.75 -33.70
N LEU A 197 -40.51 5.83 -34.63
CA LEU A 197 -41.48 5.37 -35.63
C LEU A 197 -42.70 4.71 -34.98
N LEU A 198 -42.50 3.86 -33.96
CA LEU A 198 -43.56 3.24 -33.17
C LEU A 198 -44.42 4.27 -32.42
N LYS A 199 -43.81 5.28 -31.78
CA LYS A 199 -44.53 6.39 -31.15
C LYS A 199 -45.40 7.14 -32.17
N LYS A 200 -44.85 7.48 -33.32
CA LYS A 200 -45.60 8.19 -34.38
C LYS A 200 -46.78 7.35 -34.90
N SER A 201 -46.57 6.05 -35.10
CA SER A 201 -47.63 5.11 -35.47
C SER A 201 -48.71 4.98 -34.38
N LEU A 202 -48.32 4.99 -33.10
CA LEU A 202 -49.25 4.96 -31.96
C LEU A 202 -50.07 6.26 -31.88
N GLU A 203 -49.47 7.43 -32.04
CA GLU A 203 -50.16 8.71 -32.09
C GLU A 203 -51.17 8.78 -33.26
N GLU A 204 -50.79 8.27 -34.43
CA GLU A 204 -51.72 8.12 -35.56
C GLU A 204 -52.86 7.14 -35.26
N GLY A 205 -52.57 6.03 -34.57
CA GLY A 205 -53.58 5.09 -34.10
C GLY A 205 -54.57 5.72 -33.13
N GLN A 206 -54.08 6.48 -32.15
CA GLN A 206 -54.89 7.23 -31.19
C GLN A 206 -55.77 8.29 -31.87
N LYS A 207 -55.23 9.02 -32.87
CA LYS A 207 -56.02 9.98 -33.68
C LYS A 207 -57.15 9.28 -34.43
N ARG A 208 -56.89 8.11 -35.03
CA ARG A 208 -57.93 7.30 -35.70
C ARG A 208 -58.97 6.77 -34.71
N GLN A 209 -58.55 6.33 -33.53
CA GLN A 209 -59.45 5.89 -32.45
C GLN A 209 -60.37 7.02 -32.00
N LEU A 210 -59.84 8.24 -31.78
CA LEU A 210 -60.64 9.40 -31.37
C LEU A 210 -61.71 9.75 -32.41
N ILE A 211 -61.39 9.67 -33.71
CA ILE A 211 -62.35 9.88 -34.81
C ILE A 211 -63.45 8.82 -34.74
N LEU A 212 -63.09 7.53 -34.68
CA LEU A 212 -64.07 6.43 -34.59
C LEU A 212 -64.94 6.50 -33.33
N GLU A 213 -64.41 6.99 -32.22
CA GLU A 213 -65.15 7.17 -30.97
C GLU A 213 -66.15 8.34 -31.09
N ASN A 214 -65.76 9.45 -31.72
CA ASN A 214 -66.68 10.54 -32.07
C ASN A 214 -67.81 10.04 -33.00
N ASP A 215 -67.46 9.35 -34.10
CA ASP A 215 -68.42 8.78 -35.05
C ASP A 215 -69.40 7.82 -34.35
N LEU A 216 -68.91 7.01 -33.41
CA LEU A 216 -69.73 6.12 -32.58
C LEU A 216 -70.68 6.90 -31.66
N THR A 217 -70.25 8.02 -31.06
CA THR A 217 -71.12 8.86 -30.23
C THR A 217 -72.20 9.55 -31.07
N GLU A 218 -71.87 10.01 -32.27
CA GLU A 218 -72.84 10.59 -33.21
C GLU A 218 -73.86 9.53 -33.65
N ALA A 219 -73.40 8.34 -34.05
CA ALA A 219 -74.25 7.22 -34.43
C ALA A 219 -75.19 6.79 -33.28
N LYS A 220 -74.71 6.79 -32.02
CA LYS A 220 -75.56 6.57 -30.83
C LYS A 220 -76.59 7.68 -30.63
N GLY A 221 -76.22 8.94 -30.84
CA GLY A 221 -77.14 10.07 -30.80
C GLY A 221 -78.27 9.94 -31.84
N ASN A 222 -77.88 9.64 -33.09
CA ASN A 222 -78.81 9.40 -34.19
C ASN A 222 -79.73 8.20 -33.93
N LEU A 223 -79.19 7.08 -33.41
CA LEU A 223 -79.98 5.90 -33.02
C LEU A 223 -81.01 6.22 -31.92
N ASN A 224 -80.61 7.00 -30.90
CA ASN A 224 -81.53 7.42 -29.85
C ASN A 224 -82.65 8.31 -30.40
N LYS A 225 -82.34 9.22 -31.33
CA LYS A 225 -83.34 10.04 -32.02
C LYS A 225 -84.35 9.18 -32.80
N VAL A 226 -83.86 8.25 -33.63
CA VAL A 226 -84.72 7.30 -34.38
C VAL A 226 -85.58 6.45 -33.43
N LYS A 227 -85.05 6.05 -32.27
CA LYS A 227 -85.81 5.30 -31.26
C LYS A 227 -86.96 6.12 -30.65
N ILE A 228 -86.77 7.43 -30.44
CA ILE A 228 -87.83 8.34 -30.00
C ILE A 228 -88.89 8.48 -31.10
N GLU A 229 -88.48 8.80 -32.32
CA GLU A 229 -89.39 8.94 -33.48
C GLU A 229 -90.21 7.66 -33.74
N LEU A 230 -89.61 6.47 -33.55
CA LEU A 230 -90.29 5.19 -33.69
C LEU A 230 -91.30 4.93 -32.55
N GLN A 231 -90.98 5.34 -31.31
CA GLN A 231 -91.93 5.25 -30.20
C GLN A 231 -93.11 6.23 -30.38
N GLU A 232 -92.86 7.44 -30.87
CA GLU A 232 -93.92 8.40 -31.22
C GLU A 232 -94.84 7.86 -32.31
N ARG A 233 -94.28 7.26 -33.37
CA ARG A 233 -95.09 6.57 -34.41
C ARG A 233 -95.92 5.44 -33.84
N LYS A 234 -95.34 4.61 -32.97
CA LYS A 234 -96.07 3.51 -32.31
C LYS A 234 -97.23 4.02 -31.45
N ASN A 235 -97.03 5.09 -30.69
CA ASN A 235 -98.09 5.71 -29.90
C ASN A 235 -99.22 6.26 -30.80
N ASN A 236 -98.87 6.85 -31.95
CA ASN A 236 -99.85 7.35 -32.92
C ASN A 236 -100.62 6.22 -33.62
N GLU A 237 -99.96 5.11 -33.92
CA GLU A 237 -100.58 3.89 -34.48
C GLU A 237 -101.58 3.27 -33.49
N GLU A 238 -101.18 3.12 -32.22
CA GLU A 238 -102.05 2.64 -31.14
C GLU A 238 -103.27 3.57 -30.93
N PHE A 239 -103.06 4.89 -30.97
CA PHE A 239 -104.15 5.88 -30.93
C PHE A 239 -105.13 5.69 -32.11
N LEU A 240 -104.64 5.59 -33.35
CA LEU A 240 -105.47 5.38 -34.54
C LEU A 240 -106.24 4.05 -34.49
N GLU A 241 -105.63 2.98 -33.97
CA GLU A 241 -106.30 1.70 -33.81
C GLU A 241 -107.41 1.75 -32.75
N THR A 242 -107.21 2.49 -31.64
CA THR A 242 -108.29 2.71 -30.67
C THR A 242 -109.46 3.49 -31.25
N GLU A 243 -109.22 4.55 -32.03
CA GLU A 243 -110.29 5.35 -32.63
C GLU A 243 -111.04 4.56 -33.73
N LEU A 244 -110.34 3.77 -34.55
CA LEU A 244 -110.96 2.84 -35.50
C LEU A 244 -111.81 1.76 -34.80
N SER A 245 -111.38 1.28 -33.63
CA SER A 245 -112.15 0.30 -32.84
C SER A 245 -113.44 0.90 -32.28
N LYS A 246 -113.43 2.20 -31.96
CA LYS A 246 -114.58 2.97 -31.48
C LYS A 246 -115.56 3.25 -32.62
N GLU A 247 -115.09 3.73 -33.77
CA GLU A 247 -115.93 3.96 -34.96
C GLU A 247 -116.64 2.67 -35.44
N ARG A 248 -115.98 1.50 -35.32
CA ARG A 248 -116.61 0.20 -35.58
C ARG A 248 -117.78 -0.09 -34.62
N LYS A 249 -117.61 0.16 -33.31
CA LYS A 249 -118.67 -0.04 -32.31
C LYS A 249 -119.84 0.90 -32.54
N GLU A 250 -119.59 2.17 -32.85
CA GLU A 250 -120.63 3.14 -33.18
C GLU A 250 -121.46 2.69 -34.40
N LYS A 251 -120.82 2.15 -35.45
CA LYS A 251 -121.52 1.56 -36.60
C LYS A 251 -122.30 0.29 -36.27
N GLU A 252 -121.81 -0.56 -35.36
CA GLU A 252 -122.57 -1.73 -34.87
C GLU A 252 -123.81 -1.33 -34.06
N GLU A 253 -123.72 -0.27 -33.25
CA GLU A 253 -124.88 0.28 -32.53
C GLU A 253 -125.88 0.95 -33.47
N GLU A 254 -125.40 1.70 -34.47
CA GLU A 254 -126.26 2.27 -35.51
C GLU A 254 -127.01 1.15 -36.28
N GLN A 255 -126.34 0.05 -36.60
CA GLN A 255 -126.97 -1.10 -37.26
C GLN A 255 -128.00 -1.80 -36.35
N LYS A 256 -127.75 -1.91 -35.03
CA LYS A 256 -128.76 -2.39 -34.07
C LYS A 256 -129.99 -1.50 -34.06
N ILE A 257 -129.82 -0.18 -34.06
CA ILE A 257 -130.92 0.80 -34.11
C ILE A 257 -131.72 0.64 -35.42
N ARG A 258 -131.05 0.53 -36.57
CA ARG A 258 -131.71 0.28 -37.87
C ARG A 258 -132.52 -1.03 -37.85
N ASN A 259 -131.98 -2.11 -37.29
CA ASN A 259 -132.68 -3.38 -37.16
C ASN A 259 -133.91 -3.28 -36.22
N GLN A 260 -133.82 -2.53 -35.12
CA GLN A 260 -134.96 -2.28 -34.23
C GLN A 260 -136.07 -1.50 -34.94
N TYR A 261 -135.73 -0.49 -35.75
CA TYR A 261 -136.71 0.24 -36.57
C TYR A 261 -137.38 -0.65 -37.62
N ALA A 262 -136.66 -1.60 -38.24
CA ALA A 262 -137.24 -2.56 -39.17
C ALA A 262 -138.30 -3.45 -38.50
N VAL A 263 -138.00 -4.01 -37.33
CA VAL A 263 -138.94 -4.84 -36.55
C VAL A 263 -140.15 -4.02 -36.06
N ALA A 264 -139.95 -2.76 -35.68
CA ALA A 264 -141.05 -1.86 -35.32
C ALA A 264 -141.98 -1.55 -36.52
N LEU A 265 -141.41 -1.42 -37.74
CA LEU A 265 -142.19 -1.21 -38.96
C LEU A 265 -143.01 -2.45 -39.33
N GLU A 266 -142.40 -3.64 -39.24
CA GLU A 266 -143.02 -4.93 -39.58
C GLU A 266 -144.16 -5.27 -38.59
N SER A 267 -143.97 -5.02 -37.29
CA SER A 267 -145.05 -5.14 -36.30
C SER A 267 -146.17 -4.11 -36.49
N ALA A 268 -145.85 -2.86 -36.86
CA ALA A 268 -146.86 -1.86 -37.19
C ALA A 268 -147.69 -2.26 -38.44
N GLN A 269 -147.06 -2.87 -39.45
CA GLN A 269 -147.76 -3.42 -40.62
C GLN A 269 -148.66 -4.61 -40.26
N SER A 270 -148.17 -5.53 -39.42
CA SER A 270 -148.96 -6.65 -38.89
C SER A 270 -150.20 -6.16 -38.13
N ASN A 271 -150.04 -5.17 -37.24
CA ASN A 271 -151.14 -4.59 -36.46
C ASN A 271 -152.20 -3.91 -37.35
N LEU A 272 -151.79 -3.31 -38.47
CA LEU A 272 -152.70 -2.65 -39.42
C LEU A 272 -153.52 -3.69 -40.20
N GLU A 273 -152.89 -4.80 -40.60
CA GLU A 273 -153.57 -5.91 -41.26
C GLU A 273 -154.50 -6.67 -40.28
N GLU A 274 -154.12 -6.79 -39.00
CA GLU A 274 -154.97 -7.34 -37.95
C GLU A 274 -156.18 -6.42 -37.65
N ALA A 275 -156.00 -5.09 -37.64
CA ALA A 275 -157.10 -4.14 -37.50
C ALA A 275 -158.09 -4.19 -38.68
N ARG A 276 -157.62 -4.43 -39.91
CA ARG A 276 -158.48 -4.71 -41.08
C ARG A 276 -159.30 -5.98 -40.90
N LYS A 277 -158.71 -7.01 -40.31
CA LYS A 277 -159.35 -8.29 -40.02
C LYS A 277 -160.44 -8.16 -38.94
N GLN A 278 -160.12 -7.47 -37.85
CA GLN A 278 -161.05 -7.16 -36.76
C GLN A 278 -162.25 -6.30 -37.21
N LEU A 279 -162.09 -5.46 -38.24
CA LEU A 279 -163.22 -4.74 -38.84
C LEU A 279 -164.21 -5.70 -39.53
N GLY A 280 -163.72 -6.74 -40.21
CA GLY A 280 -164.56 -7.80 -40.78
C GLY A 280 -165.19 -8.70 -39.71
N ASP A 281 -164.47 -8.97 -38.62
CA ASP A 281 -164.99 -9.76 -37.50
C ASP A 281 -166.07 -9.00 -36.70
N LEU A 282 -166.04 -7.66 -36.67
CA LEU A 282 -167.11 -6.86 -36.06
C LEU A 282 -168.45 -6.95 -36.81
N ASP A 283 -168.43 -7.07 -38.13
CA ASP A 283 -169.64 -7.36 -38.93
C ASP A 283 -170.19 -8.77 -38.63
N LEU A 284 -169.33 -9.74 -38.27
CA LEU A 284 -169.73 -11.07 -37.79
C LEU A 284 -170.23 -11.07 -36.33
N ILE A 285 -169.56 -10.36 -35.42
CA ILE A 285 -169.95 -10.32 -34.00
C ILE A 285 -171.29 -9.63 -33.80
N ARG A 286 -171.66 -8.71 -34.71
CA ARG A 286 -173.03 -8.17 -34.77
C ARG A 286 -174.10 -9.25 -35.00
N ILE A 287 -173.75 -10.33 -35.70
CA ILE A 287 -174.62 -11.51 -35.94
C ILE A 287 -174.55 -12.48 -34.75
N GLU A 288 -173.36 -12.64 -34.15
CA GLU A 288 -173.11 -13.61 -33.06
C GLU A 288 -173.63 -13.16 -31.69
N LYS A 289 -173.67 -11.85 -31.41
CA LYS A 289 -174.17 -11.28 -30.14
C LYS A 289 -175.66 -11.58 -29.93
N ASP A 290 -176.42 -11.69 -31.01
CA ASP A 290 -177.85 -12.05 -30.96
C ASP A 290 -178.06 -13.54 -30.58
N ARG A 291 -176.97 -14.34 -30.47
CA ARG A 291 -177.01 -15.77 -30.07
C ARG A 291 -176.60 -16.03 -28.62
N PHE A 292 -175.58 -15.36 -28.06
CA PHE A 292 -174.96 -15.76 -26.77
C PHE A 292 -175.68 -15.32 -25.49
N VAL A 293 -176.89 -14.76 -25.56
CA VAL A 293 -177.68 -14.33 -24.39
C VAL A 293 -178.25 -15.52 -23.58
N THR A 294 -177.94 -16.78 -23.94
CA THR A 294 -178.73 -17.96 -23.53
C THR A 294 -178.13 -18.96 -22.52
N GLU A 295 -176.84 -18.97 -22.12
CA GLU A 295 -176.21 -20.26 -21.70
C GLU A 295 -175.44 -20.44 -20.35
N PHE A 296 -174.67 -19.49 -19.79
CA PHE A 296 -173.46 -19.85 -18.99
C PHE A 296 -173.41 -19.47 -17.47
N PRO A 297 -173.56 -20.43 -16.51
CA PRO A 297 -173.23 -20.19 -15.08
C PRO A 297 -172.50 -21.30 -14.24
N LEU A 298 -171.89 -22.38 -14.79
CA LEU A 298 -171.76 -23.67 -14.05
C LEU A 298 -170.43 -24.13 -13.36
N ALA A 299 -169.27 -23.45 -13.40
CA ALA A 299 -167.99 -24.11 -13.05
C ALA A 299 -167.00 -23.32 -12.13
N ARG A 300 -166.94 -23.57 -10.80
CA ARG A 300 -166.06 -22.79 -9.87
C ARG A 300 -165.30 -23.49 -8.72
N GLU A 301 -165.62 -24.72 -8.28
CA GLU A 301 -165.45 -25.06 -6.84
C GLU A 301 -164.19 -25.83 -6.33
N ASP A 302 -163.20 -26.20 -7.14
CA ASP A 302 -162.16 -27.18 -6.72
C ASP A 302 -160.79 -26.64 -6.19
N CYS A 303 -160.10 -27.50 -5.40
CA CYS A 303 -158.63 -27.54 -5.14
C CYS A 303 -157.92 -26.53 -4.18
N GLN A 304 -157.82 -26.84 -2.87
CA GLN A 304 -157.19 -25.94 -1.85
C GLN A 304 -156.32 -26.62 -0.75
N ARG A 305 -155.35 -27.55 -1.02
CA ARG A 305 -154.85 -28.51 0.03
C ARG A 305 -153.35 -28.85 0.32
N VAL A 306 -152.29 -28.26 -0.28
CA VAL A 306 -150.95 -28.97 -0.40
C VAL A 306 -149.74 -28.60 0.54
N ILE A 307 -149.80 -27.64 1.45
CA ILE A 307 -148.61 -26.78 1.84
C ILE A 307 -147.46 -27.29 2.79
N LYS A 308 -147.57 -28.35 3.60
CA LYS A 308 -147.12 -28.31 5.03
C LYS A 308 -145.62 -28.49 5.49
N HIS A 309 -144.59 -28.87 4.69
CA HIS A 309 -143.61 -29.89 5.19
C HIS A 309 -142.12 -29.59 5.63
N PHE A 310 -141.51 -28.40 5.53
CA PHE A 310 -140.02 -28.19 5.65
C PHE A 310 -139.49 -27.62 7.00
N ARG A 311 -138.60 -28.28 7.83
CA ARG A 311 -138.06 -27.62 9.08
C ARG A 311 -136.83 -28.10 9.94
N GLN A 312 -135.76 -28.82 9.51
CA GLN A 312 -134.89 -29.57 10.49
C GLN A 312 -133.31 -29.47 10.52
N ILE A 313 -132.58 -28.53 9.86
CA ILE A 313 -131.13 -28.76 9.53
C ILE A 313 -130.02 -28.02 10.37
N GLU A 314 -130.32 -27.11 11.29
CA GLU A 314 -129.44 -25.93 11.55
C GLU A 314 -128.37 -25.97 12.70
N LYS A 315 -127.94 -27.11 13.28
CA LYS A 315 -127.40 -27.13 14.69
C LYS A 315 -125.91 -27.48 15.02
N MET A 316 -124.94 -27.64 14.10
CA MET A 316 -123.66 -28.37 14.42
C MET A 316 -122.28 -27.62 14.42
N ARG A 317 -122.16 -26.28 14.45
CA ARG A 317 -120.91 -25.60 13.98
C ARG A 317 -119.90 -24.94 14.97
N SER A 318 -119.96 -25.08 16.31
CA SER A 318 -119.24 -24.14 17.23
C SER A 318 -118.33 -24.72 18.35
N GLN A 319 -117.29 -25.56 18.10
CA GLN A 319 -116.51 -26.20 19.19
C GLN A 319 -114.96 -26.37 19.07
N ILE A 320 -114.24 -25.80 18.08
CA ILE A 320 -112.85 -26.26 17.77
C ILE A 320 -111.68 -25.32 18.20
N ALA A 321 -111.91 -24.09 18.66
CA ALA A 321 -110.88 -23.03 18.64
C ALA A 321 -109.93 -22.87 19.87
N GLU A 322 -109.92 -23.77 20.88
CA GLU A 322 -109.41 -23.43 22.23
C GLU A 322 -108.25 -24.30 22.79
N ARG A 323 -107.44 -24.95 21.94
CA ARG A 323 -106.43 -25.96 22.39
C ARG A 323 -104.95 -25.58 22.34
N ASP A 324 -104.54 -24.53 21.61
CA ASP A 324 -103.14 -24.39 21.17
C ASP A 324 -102.24 -23.47 22.04
N PHE A 325 -102.69 -23.00 23.21
CA PHE A 325 -101.97 -21.99 24.01
C PHE A 325 -100.99 -22.54 25.08
N GLN A 326 -100.91 -23.85 25.32
CA GLN A 326 -100.31 -24.41 26.56
C GLN A 326 -98.91 -25.08 26.44
N ILE A 327 -98.19 -24.95 25.32
CA ILE A 327 -97.00 -25.80 25.06
C ILE A 327 -95.63 -25.16 25.34
N GLU A 328 -95.46 -23.82 25.30
CA GLU A 328 -94.11 -23.20 25.37
C GLU A 328 -93.58 -22.86 26.78
N GLU A 329 -94.23 -23.28 27.86
CA GLU A 329 -93.79 -22.99 29.24
C GLU A 329 -92.78 -24.02 29.80
N GLN A 330 -92.51 -25.13 29.11
CA GLN A 330 -91.74 -26.28 29.65
C GLN A 330 -90.24 -26.36 29.28
N LYS A 331 -89.63 -25.31 28.72
CA LYS A 331 -88.21 -25.34 28.30
C LYS A 331 -87.16 -24.98 29.38
N LEU A 332 -87.56 -24.47 30.55
CA LEU A 332 -86.61 -23.91 31.52
C LEU A 332 -86.04 -24.89 32.57
N ASN A 333 -86.40 -26.17 32.52
CA ASN A 333 -86.12 -27.14 33.61
C ASN A 333 -85.09 -28.24 33.28
N ILE A 334 -84.38 -28.17 32.13
CA ILE A 334 -83.38 -29.17 31.74
C ILE A 334 -82.06 -28.49 31.32
N SER A 335 -81.21 -28.22 32.32
CA SER A 335 -79.74 -28.24 32.23
C SER A 335 -79.06 -28.09 33.61
N SER A 336 -79.74 -28.50 34.68
CA SER A 336 -79.27 -28.46 36.08
C SER A 336 -78.51 -29.73 36.52
N LEU A 337 -77.98 -30.51 35.56
CA LEU A 337 -77.50 -31.88 35.79
C LEU A 337 -76.25 -32.22 34.99
N GLU A 338 -75.11 -31.54 35.23
CA GLU A 338 -73.79 -32.14 34.97
C GLU A 338 -72.63 -31.52 35.77
N GLN A 339 -72.85 -31.40 37.08
CA GLN A 339 -71.78 -31.13 38.04
C GLN A 339 -71.20 -32.46 38.57
N LYS A 340 -69.98 -32.86 38.13
CA LYS A 340 -68.86 -33.46 38.95
C LYS A 340 -67.84 -34.26 38.13
N LEU A 341 -66.55 -34.09 38.50
CA LEU A 341 -65.36 -35.01 38.48
C LEU A 341 -64.08 -34.19 38.10
N PHE A 342 -62.93 -34.18 38.81
CA PHE A 342 -62.53 -34.79 40.10
C PHE A 342 -61.20 -34.21 40.69
N ASP A 343 -61.21 -33.81 41.97
CA ASP A 343 -60.20 -33.87 43.08
C ASP A 343 -58.65 -33.58 43.04
N ARG A 344 -58.23 -32.71 43.99
CA ARG A 344 -57.28 -32.91 45.16
C ARG A 344 -55.77 -32.48 45.22
N GLN A 345 -55.44 -32.04 46.46
CA GLN A 345 -54.14 -32.00 47.21
C GLN A 345 -53.09 -30.90 46.91
N ASN A 346 -53.02 -29.82 47.72
CA ASN A 346 -51.77 -29.10 48.08
C ASN A 346 -51.89 -27.97 49.15
N GLU A 347 -52.20 -28.26 50.44
CA GLU A 347 -52.30 -27.18 51.46
C GLU A 347 -51.69 -27.47 52.85
N LYS A 348 -51.10 -28.65 53.06
CA LYS A 348 -50.54 -29.03 54.38
C LYS A 348 -49.02 -28.82 54.53
N ILE A 349 -48.29 -28.64 53.42
CA ILE A 349 -46.80 -28.56 53.42
C ILE A 349 -46.27 -27.13 53.66
N MET A 350 -47.06 -26.10 53.32
CA MET A 350 -46.62 -24.70 53.27
C MET A 350 -46.43 -24.02 54.63
N ASN A 351 -46.98 -24.59 55.71
CA ASN A 351 -46.99 -23.96 57.03
C ASN A 351 -45.84 -24.40 57.94
N ASP A 352 -45.43 -25.67 57.89
CA ASP A 352 -44.35 -26.19 58.75
C ASP A 352 -42.97 -25.63 58.35
N LEU A 353 -42.72 -25.41 57.05
CA LEU A 353 -41.47 -24.83 56.55
C LEU A 353 -41.24 -23.37 56.98
N ARG A 354 -42.31 -22.63 57.34
CA ARG A 354 -42.20 -21.20 57.67
C ARG A 354 -41.68 -20.96 59.10
N ALA A 355 -41.90 -21.91 60.02
CA ALA A 355 -41.49 -21.78 61.41
C ALA A 355 -39.98 -22.00 61.63
N THR A 356 -39.37 -22.97 60.93
CA THR A 356 -37.95 -23.31 61.10
C THR A 356 -36.99 -22.22 60.60
N ILE A 357 -37.40 -21.46 59.58
CA ILE A 357 -36.57 -20.40 58.98
C ILE A 357 -36.33 -19.24 59.96
N GLN A 358 -37.31 -18.90 60.82
CA GLN A 358 -37.19 -17.76 61.73
C GLN A 358 -36.14 -18.00 62.83
N ALA A 359 -36.13 -19.19 63.45
CA ALA A 359 -35.21 -19.49 64.56
C ALA A 359 -33.72 -19.54 64.16
N ILE A 360 -33.43 -19.81 62.89
CA ILE A 360 -32.04 -19.81 62.36
C ILE A 360 -31.52 -18.37 62.17
N SER A 361 -32.40 -17.38 62.00
CA SER A 361 -32.00 -15.99 61.75
C SER A 361 -31.41 -15.32 63.00
N ASP A 362 -31.94 -15.61 64.19
CA ASP A 362 -31.59 -14.87 65.40
C ASP A 362 -30.22 -15.33 66.00
N GLU A 363 -29.89 -16.63 65.87
CA GLU A 363 -28.60 -17.22 66.25
C GLU A 363 -27.42 -16.66 65.41
N ARG A 364 -27.69 -16.27 64.15
CA ARG A 364 -26.70 -15.67 63.24
C ARG A 364 -26.22 -14.31 63.75
N ASP A 365 -27.14 -13.50 64.27
CA ASP A 365 -26.88 -12.08 64.52
C ASP A 365 -26.05 -11.83 65.78
N MET A 366 -26.05 -12.76 66.76
CA MET A 366 -25.10 -12.71 67.88
C MET A 366 -23.65 -13.01 67.46
N LYS A 367 -23.43 -13.97 66.54
CA LYS A 367 -22.07 -14.31 66.08
C LYS A 367 -21.44 -13.21 65.22
N LEU A 368 -22.26 -12.41 64.55
CA LEU A 368 -21.84 -11.23 63.78
C LEU A 368 -21.11 -10.19 64.64
N ASN A 369 -21.61 -9.87 65.84
CA ASN A 369 -20.99 -8.85 66.69
C ASN A 369 -19.61 -9.25 67.24
N MET A 370 -19.40 -10.52 67.61
CA MET A 370 -18.08 -10.99 68.06
C MET A 370 -17.02 -10.98 66.93
N CYS A 371 -17.44 -11.12 65.68
CA CYS A 371 -16.52 -10.97 64.55
C CYS A 371 -16.05 -9.51 64.36
N ALA A 372 -16.92 -8.53 64.60
CA ALA A 372 -16.63 -7.12 64.38
C ALA A 372 -15.48 -6.59 65.26
N GLU A 373 -15.36 -7.04 66.52
CA GLU A 373 -14.28 -6.59 67.41
C GLU A 373 -12.91 -7.10 66.95
N MET A 374 -12.79 -8.41 66.65
CA MET A 374 -11.55 -8.98 66.08
C MET A 374 -11.18 -8.31 64.74
N GLU A 375 -12.18 -7.95 63.94
CA GLU A 375 -11.97 -7.24 62.67
C GLU A 375 -11.35 -5.84 62.89
N THR A 376 -11.68 -5.13 63.98
CA THR A 376 -11.03 -3.82 64.29
C THR A 376 -9.55 -3.93 64.65
N GLU A 377 -9.13 -4.94 65.43
CA GLU A 377 -7.71 -5.16 65.75
C GLU A 377 -6.91 -5.61 64.52
N LEU A 378 -7.50 -6.50 63.71
CA LEU A 378 -6.88 -6.98 62.47
C LEU A 378 -6.71 -5.84 61.45
N ASN A 379 -7.68 -4.93 61.36
CA ASN A 379 -7.59 -3.72 60.55
C ASN A 379 -6.49 -2.76 61.04
N SER A 380 -6.37 -2.53 62.35
CA SER A 380 -5.28 -1.73 62.94
C SER A 380 -3.91 -2.25 62.50
N MET A 381 -3.66 -3.55 62.69
CA MET A 381 -2.42 -4.21 62.29
C MET A 381 -2.18 -4.14 60.77
N GLY A 382 -3.25 -4.30 59.98
CA GLY A 382 -3.25 -4.17 58.53
C GLY A 382 -2.78 -2.78 58.05
N THR A 383 -3.16 -1.69 58.71
CA THR A 383 -2.69 -0.34 58.32
C THR A 383 -1.18 -0.15 58.49
N SER A 384 -0.59 -0.73 59.54
CA SER A 384 0.86 -0.67 59.80
C SER A 384 1.66 -1.50 58.77
N VAL A 385 1.19 -2.71 58.47
CA VAL A 385 1.77 -3.57 57.42
C VAL A 385 1.64 -2.91 56.04
N GLU A 386 0.50 -2.29 55.73
CA GLU A 386 0.31 -1.60 54.46
C GLU A 386 1.17 -0.32 54.35
N GLY A 387 1.45 0.37 55.46
CA GLY A 387 2.39 1.49 55.52
C GLY A 387 3.83 1.08 55.17
N THR A 388 4.34 0.03 55.82
CA THR A 388 5.69 -0.51 55.53
C THR A 388 5.79 -1.08 54.12
N LYS A 389 4.76 -1.76 53.63
CA LYS A 389 4.65 -2.27 52.25
C LYS A 389 4.66 -1.14 51.22
N LYS A 390 3.97 -0.01 51.47
CA LYS A 390 4.04 1.18 50.60
C LYS A 390 5.45 1.76 50.53
N GLN A 391 6.14 1.87 51.67
CA GLN A 391 7.52 2.37 51.72
C GLN A 391 8.50 1.45 50.98
N LEU A 392 8.37 0.13 51.14
CA LEU A 392 9.19 -0.87 50.45
C LEU A 392 8.90 -0.88 48.93
N LYS A 393 7.64 -0.69 48.53
CA LYS A 393 7.24 -0.53 47.12
C LYS A 393 7.85 0.75 46.50
N LEU A 394 7.88 1.86 47.24
CA LEU A 394 8.49 3.11 46.79
C LEU A 394 10.02 2.98 46.60
N GLN A 395 10.70 2.29 47.53
CA GLN A 395 12.13 2.00 47.39
C GLN A 395 12.42 1.06 46.21
N SER A 396 11.61 0.01 46.03
CA SER A 396 11.72 -0.91 44.88
C SER A 396 11.52 -0.19 43.54
N GLN A 397 10.54 0.71 43.45
CA GLN A 397 10.33 1.57 42.27
C GLN A 397 11.53 2.50 42.01
N LYS A 398 12.14 3.08 43.06
CA LYS A 398 13.32 3.94 42.91
C LYS A 398 14.56 3.16 42.44
N ILE A 399 14.74 1.93 42.92
CA ILE A 399 15.80 1.02 42.44
C ILE A 399 15.55 0.65 40.97
N ALA A 400 14.31 0.34 40.59
CA ALA A 400 13.95 0.04 39.20
C ALA A 400 14.19 1.23 38.25
N SER A 401 13.90 2.47 38.68
CA SER A 401 14.21 3.69 37.91
C SER A 401 15.70 3.82 37.64
N LEU A 402 16.52 3.76 38.69
CA LEU A 402 17.98 3.88 38.59
C LEU A 402 18.59 2.75 37.74
N GLN A 403 18.06 1.53 37.84
CA GLN A 403 18.46 0.42 36.96
C GLN A 403 18.06 0.67 35.49
N GLY A 404 16.93 1.32 35.25
CA GLY A 404 16.50 1.76 33.92
C GLY A 404 17.42 2.84 33.34
N GLU A 405 17.77 3.85 34.13
CA GLU A 405 18.70 4.92 33.78
C GLU A 405 20.09 4.36 33.42
N VAL A 406 20.68 3.52 34.27
CA VAL A 406 21.98 2.87 34.00
C VAL A 406 21.94 1.99 32.75
N ARG A 407 20.83 1.27 32.49
CA ARG A 407 20.66 0.52 31.23
C ARG A 407 20.59 1.44 30.01
N ASN A 408 19.92 2.58 30.14
CA ASN A 408 19.78 3.55 29.05
C ASN A 408 21.13 4.25 28.73
N GLU A 409 21.87 4.70 29.74
CA GLU A 409 23.21 5.27 29.56
C GLU A 409 24.20 4.27 28.96
N ASN A 410 24.13 2.99 29.37
CA ASN A 410 24.97 1.95 28.80
C ASN A 410 24.57 1.64 27.33
N ALA A 411 23.27 1.65 27.01
CA ALA A 411 22.79 1.55 25.64
C ALA A 411 23.23 2.75 24.78
N GLN A 412 23.22 3.98 25.33
CA GLN A 412 23.70 5.18 24.67
C GLN A 412 25.22 5.11 24.42
N ASN A 413 26.01 4.66 25.40
CA ASN A 413 27.44 4.40 25.22
C ASN A 413 27.72 3.39 24.10
N MET A 414 26.92 2.32 24.01
CA MET A 414 27.04 1.34 22.92
C MET A 414 26.65 1.92 21.56
N ARG A 415 25.65 2.82 21.48
CA ARG A 415 25.34 3.57 20.25
C ARG A 415 26.49 4.51 19.86
N LEU A 416 27.06 5.27 20.80
CA LEU A 416 28.18 6.17 20.55
C LEU A 416 29.43 5.41 20.07
N ARG A 417 29.77 4.26 20.65
CA ARG A 417 30.87 3.41 20.16
C ARG A 417 30.66 2.95 18.72
N LYS A 418 29.44 2.51 18.36
CA LYS A 418 29.10 2.16 16.97
C LYS A 418 29.19 3.37 16.04
N SER A 419 28.72 4.55 16.50
CA SER A 419 28.81 5.79 15.73
C SER A 419 30.25 6.19 15.45
N ASN A 420 31.16 6.05 16.42
CA ASN A 420 32.59 6.32 16.24
C ASN A 420 33.25 5.32 15.26
N GLN A 421 32.91 4.04 15.34
CA GLN A 421 33.39 3.03 14.38
C GLN A 421 32.94 3.34 12.94
N ILE A 422 31.69 3.80 12.75
CA ILE A 422 31.18 4.24 11.44
C ILE A 422 31.92 5.50 10.98
N ALA A 423 32.16 6.48 11.86
CA ALA A 423 32.91 7.69 11.53
C ALA A 423 34.37 7.38 11.11
N GLU A 424 35.04 6.45 11.79
CA GLU A 424 36.39 5.98 11.42
C GLU A 424 36.40 5.27 10.06
N GLN A 425 35.38 4.46 9.74
CA GLN A 425 35.24 3.82 8.43
C GLN A 425 35.02 4.86 7.32
N LEU A 426 34.14 5.84 7.52
CA LEU A 426 33.90 6.92 6.55
C LEU A 426 35.14 7.80 6.33
N GLU A 427 35.93 8.05 7.37
CA GLU A 427 37.20 8.79 7.28
C GLU A 427 38.27 8.01 6.48
N GLN A 428 38.29 6.67 6.58
CA GLN A 428 39.15 5.80 5.76
C GLN A 428 38.68 5.76 4.29
N GLU A 429 37.37 5.60 4.05
CA GLU A 429 36.78 5.62 2.70
C GLU A 429 37.02 6.97 2.01
N ARG A 430 36.86 8.08 2.73
CA ARG A 430 37.17 9.43 2.24
C ARG A 430 38.63 9.57 1.79
N LYS A 431 39.59 9.01 2.53
CA LYS A 431 41.02 9.00 2.15
C LYS A 431 41.29 8.17 0.90
N MET A 432 40.64 7.00 0.79
CA MET A 432 40.71 6.16 -0.42
C MET A 432 40.13 6.88 -1.65
N LEU A 433 38.98 7.54 -1.50
CA LEU A 433 38.34 8.32 -2.57
C LEU A 433 39.19 9.53 -2.97
N LEU A 434 39.81 10.23 -2.02
CA LEU A 434 40.71 11.35 -2.31
C LEU A 434 41.91 10.91 -3.15
N HIS A 435 42.60 9.84 -2.73
CA HIS A 435 43.72 9.28 -3.50
C HIS A 435 43.29 8.80 -4.90
N LYS A 436 42.07 8.26 -5.04
CA LYS A 436 41.51 7.87 -6.34
C LYS A 436 41.15 9.09 -7.21
N SER A 437 40.67 10.17 -6.60
CA SER A 437 40.43 11.45 -7.28
C SER A 437 41.73 12.05 -7.81
N GLU A 438 42.79 12.11 -6.99
CA GLU A 438 44.11 12.57 -7.40
C GLU A 438 44.73 11.71 -8.52
N HIS A 439 44.41 10.40 -8.57
CA HIS A 439 44.82 9.53 -9.67
C HIS A 439 44.08 9.89 -10.96
N PHE A 440 42.75 10.02 -10.91
CA PHE A 440 41.96 10.41 -12.08
C PHE A 440 42.29 11.82 -12.58
N GLU A 441 42.60 12.76 -11.70
CA GLU A 441 43.06 14.10 -12.07
C GLU A 441 44.34 14.04 -12.90
N LYS A 442 45.35 13.24 -12.47
CA LYS A 442 46.58 12.99 -13.23
C LYS A 442 46.35 12.26 -14.55
N GLU A 443 45.39 11.33 -14.61
CA GLU A 443 45.00 10.68 -15.88
C GLU A 443 44.29 11.65 -16.83
N VAL A 444 43.43 12.53 -16.31
CA VAL A 444 42.75 13.57 -17.11
C VAL A 444 43.75 14.59 -17.64
N GLU A 445 44.70 15.06 -16.83
CA GLU A 445 45.80 15.93 -17.29
C GLU A 445 46.60 15.26 -18.40
N LYS A 446 46.97 13.97 -18.23
CA LYS A 446 47.70 13.20 -19.24
C LYS A 446 46.91 13.07 -20.54
N LEU A 447 45.62 12.73 -20.48
CA LEU A 447 44.75 12.61 -21.65
C LEU A 447 44.50 13.97 -22.33
N GLN A 448 44.41 15.06 -21.56
CA GLN A 448 44.32 16.41 -22.13
C GLN A 448 45.60 16.78 -22.89
N LEU A 449 46.78 16.48 -22.35
CA LEU A 449 48.06 16.68 -23.05
C LEU A 449 48.15 15.82 -24.33
N GLU A 450 47.64 14.58 -24.30
CA GLU A 450 47.59 13.68 -25.46
C GLU A 450 46.61 14.19 -26.54
N ILE A 451 45.43 14.70 -26.15
CA ILE A 451 44.48 15.36 -27.06
C ILE A 451 45.09 16.61 -27.69
N VAL A 452 45.80 17.45 -26.92
CA VAL A 452 46.48 18.65 -27.45
C VAL A 452 47.58 18.25 -28.43
N ALA A 453 48.33 17.18 -28.15
CA ALA A 453 49.33 16.64 -29.07
C ALA A 453 48.68 16.13 -30.38
N MET A 454 47.60 15.35 -30.29
CA MET A 454 46.84 14.86 -31.45
C MET A 454 46.20 15.98 -32.28
N GLN A 455 45.67 17.02 -31.64
CA GLN A 455 45.13 18.19 -32.34
C GLN A 455 46.23 18.95 -33.08
N LYS A 456 47.43 19.02 -32.50
CA LYS A 456 48.59 19.65 -33.15
C LYS A 456 49.06 18.85 -34.37
N THR A 457 49.21 17.53 -34.27
CA THR A 457 49.58 16.69 -35.43
C THR A 457 48.50 16.70 -36.51
N ALA A 458 47.22 16.63 -36.15
CA ALA A 458 46.12 16.74 -37.11
C ALA A 458 46.07 18.13 -37.80
N CYS A 459 46.41 19.21 -37.09
CA CYS A 459 46.57 20.53 -37.71
C CYS A 459 47.72 20.55 -38.72
N GLU A 460 48.88 20.00 -38.38
CA GLU A 460 50.07 19.93 -39.24
C GLU A 460 49.86 19.02 -40.47
N GLU A 461 49.07 17.94 -40.36
CA GLU A 461 48.64 17.10 -41.48
C GLU A 461 47.60 17.81 -42.35
N SER A 462 46.60 18.48 -41.76
CA SER A 462 45.58 19.23 -42.51
C SER A 462 46.17 20.40 -43.32
N ALA A 463 47.29 20.97 -42.86
CA ALA A 463 48.03 22.02 -43.54
C ALA A 463 48.81 21.52 -44.77
N LYS A 464 49.17 20.23 -44.81
CA LYS A 464 49.80 19.60 -45.98
C LYS A 464 48.78 19.00 -46.95
N ALA A 465 47.63 18.54 -46.46
CA ALA A 465 46.60 17.85 -47.25
C ALA A 465 45.51 18.77 -47.86
N SER A 466 45.39 20.04 -47.43
CA SER A 466 44.35 20.94 -47.95
C SER A 466 44.90 22.26 -48.51
N GLY A 467 44.57 22.54 -49.78
CA GLY A 467 44.85 23.82 -50.45
C GLY A 467 43.98 24.98 -49.95
N LYS A 468 43.79 25.10 -48.63
CA LYS A 468 42.91 26.10 -47.98
C LYS A 468 43.19 27.53 -48.46
N SER A 469 44.45 27.91 -48.65
CA SER A 469 44.84 29.22 -49.17
C SER A 469 44.11 29.64 -50.47
N LYS A 470 43.80 28.69 -51.36
CA LYS A 470 43.12 28.98 -52.64
C LYS A 470 41.60 29.10 -52.48
N VAL A 471 40.99 28.20 -51.70
CA VAL A 471 39.54 28.19 -51.44
C VAL A 471 39.11 29.37 -50.56
N GLU A 472 39.92 29.73 -49.56
CA GLU A 472 39.68 30.91 -48.71
C GLU A 472 39.68 32.20 -49.56
N SER A 473 40.60 32.30 -50.53
CA SER A 473 40.71 33.46 -51.44
C SER A 473 39.47 33.63 -52.33
N GLU A 474 38.91 32.53 -52.86
CA GLU A 474 37.69 32.58 -53.67
C GLU A 474 36.44 32.89 -52.82
N ARG A 475 36.34 32.36 -51.61
CA ARG A 475 35.30 32.73 -50.64
C ARG A 475 35.35 34.22 -50.31
N HIS A 476 36.55 34.80 -50.11
CA HIS A 476 36.72 36.23 -49.90
C HIS A 476 36.46 37.07 -51.17
N ARG A 477 36.64 36.53 -52.38
CA ARG A 477 36.21 37.18 -53.63
C ARG A 477 34.69 37.26 -53.70
N LEU A 478 34.00 36.13 -53.49
CA LEU A 478 32.54 36.05 -53.54
C LEU A 478 31.87 36.97 -52.50
N LEU A 479 32.42 37.04 -51.28
CA LEU A 479 31.95 37.98 -50.24
C LEU A 479 32.08 39.45 -50.66
N ARG A 480 33.15 39.84 -51.37
CA ARG A 480 33.30 41.21 -51.88
C ARG A 480 32.32 41.53 -52.99
N ASP A 481 32.00 40.57 -53.85
CA ASP A 481 31.07 40.78 -54.94
C ASP A 481 29.61 40.84 -54.44
N LEU A 482 29.22 39.96 -53.50
CA LEU A 482 27.96 40.07 -52.75
C LEU A 482 27.84 41.40 -51.98
N GLN A 483 28.91 41.90 -51.37
CA GLN A 483 28.90 43.22 -50.71
C GLN A 483 28.72 44.39 -51.69
N LYS A 484 29.17 44.28 -52.95
CA LYS A 484 28.89 45.28 -53.99
C LYS A 484 27.42 45.22 -54.43
N GLU A 485 26.91 44.01 -54.65
CA GLU A 485 25.51 43.79 -55.05
C GLU A 485 24.54 44.30 -53.99
N ILE A 486 24.78 43.99 -52.70
CA ILE A 486 24.01 44.55 -51.57
C ILE A 486 24.06 46.09 -51.58
N LYS A 487 25.23 46.70 -51.79
CA LYS A 487 25.34 48.17 -51.89
C LYS A 487 24.58 48.76 -53.08
N GLN A 488 24.59 48.09 -54.24
CA GLN A 488 23.80 48.49 -55.41
C GLN A 488 22.30 48.35 -55.14
N LEU A 489 21.85 47.27 -54.52
CA LEU A 489 20.45 47.07 -54.13
C LEU A 489 19.98 48.13 -53.11
N TYR A 490 20.81 48.48 -52.11
CA TYR A 490 20.52 49.60 -51.22
C TYR A 490 20.45 50.94 -51.97
N HIS A 491 21.32 51.17 -52.96
CA HIS A 491 21.29 52.40 -53.75
C HIS A 491 20.01 52.50 -54.60
N VAL A 492 19.62 51.42 -55.28
CA VAL A 492 18.38 51.31 -56.08
C VAL A 492 17.13 51.40 -55.19
N LEU A 493 17.17 50.81 -53.98
CA LEU A 493 16.09 50.94 -53.00
C LEU A 493 15.95 52.39 -52.53
N ASN A 494 17.06 53.09 -52.29
CA ASN A 494 17.04 54.48 -51.88
C ASN A 494 16.57 55.41 -53.02
N GLU A 495 17.00 55.16 -54.27
CA GLU A 495 16.46 55.85 -55.45
C GLU A 495 14.96 55.62 -55.63
N ARG A 496 14.46 54.37 -55.47
CA ARG A 496 13.02 54.09 -55.48
C ARG A 496 12.29 54.77 -54.33
N THR A 497 12.90 54.87 -53.16
CA THR A 497 12.31 55.56 -51.99
C THR A 497 12.25 57.07 -52.23
N GLN A 498 13.25 57.65 -52.90
CA GLN A 498 13.23 59.05 -53.34
C GLN A 498 12.20 59.29 -54.45
N GLN A 499 12.10 58.40 -55.44
CA GLN A 499 11.03 58.46 -56.45
C GLN A 499 9.65 58.35 -55.80
N LEU A 500 9.49 57.47 -54.80
CA LEU A 500 8.25 57.35 -54.03
C LEU A 500 7.93 58.67 -53.31
N SER A 501 8.89 59.25 -52.57
CA SER A 501 8.65 60.52 -51.86
C SER A 501 8.40 61.69 -52.80
N GLU A 502 9.05 61.75 -53.97
CA GLU A 502 8.75 62.72 -55.02
C GLU A 502 7.34 62.53 -55.61
N THR A 503 6.89 61.29 -55.86
CA THR A 503 5.51 61.03 -56.31
C THR A 503 4.48 61.33 -55.22
N GLN A 504 4.81 61.07 -53.96
CA GLN A 504 3.95 61.33 -52.81
C GLN A 504 3.84 62.84 -52.52
N SER A 505 4.94 63.58 -52.70
CA SER A 505 4.95 65.05 -52.67
C SER A 505 4.15 65.64 -53.83
N LYS A 506 4.27 65.12 -55.06
CA LYS A 506 3.41 65.50 -56.21
C LYS A 506 1.93 65.15 -55.97
N LEU A 507 1.63 64.03 -55.31
CA LEU A 507 0.27 63.67 -54.88
C LEU A 507 -0.28 64.65 -53.84
N GLN A 508 0.56 65.12 -52.92
CA GLN A 508 0.21 66.13 -51.92
C GLN A 508 0.04 67.52 -52.54
N GLU A 509 0.81 67.85 -53.58
CA GLU A 509 0.65 69.06 -54.38
C GLU A 509 -0.63 69.01 -55.24
N LEU A 510 -0.99 67.84 -55.78
CA LEU A 510 -2.26 67.61 -56.47
C LEU A 510 -3.46 67.63 -55.51
N SER A 511 -3.32 67.16 -54.27
CA SER A 511 -4.38 67.29 -53.25
C SER A 511 -4.53 68.73 -52.76
N ALA A 512 -3.44 69.50 -52.66
CA ALA A 512 -3.46 70.93 -52.41
C ALA A 512 -4.01 71.76 -53.60
N LYS A 513 -3.88 71.27 -54.84
CA LYS A 513 -4.60 71.81 -56.02
C LYS A 513 -6.08 71.44 -56.05
N LYS A 514 -6.54 70.46 -55.25
CA LYS A 514 -7.95 70.04 -55.21
C LYS A 514 -8.84 70.92 -54.32
N THR A 515 -8.29 71.96 -53.69
CA THR A 515 -9.04 73.00 -52.95
C THR A 515 -9.08 74.36 -53.67
N LYS A 516 -8.60 74.42 -54.92
CA LYS A 516 -8.79 75.55 -55.84
C LYS A 516 -8.95 75.04 -57.27
N ASN A 517 -10.17 74.58 -57.58
CA ASN A 517 -10.79 74.55 -58.91
C ASN A 517 -12.17 73.89 -58.76
N ASP A 518 -13.12 74.63 -58.20
CA ASP A 518 -14.51 74.48 -58.66
C ASP A 518 -14.57 75.07 -60.07
N GLU A 519 -15.07 74.30 -61.05
CA GLU A 519 -16.06 74.75 -62.03
C GLU A 519 -16.37 73.65 -63.07
N ILE A 520 -17.61 73.17 -63.03
CA ILE A 520 -18.50 72.87 -64.18
C ILE A 520 -18.11 71.72 -65.13
N GLY A 521 -19.03 70.75 -65.32
CA GLY A 521 -19.03 69.83 -66.46
C GLY A 521 -19.78 68.51 -66.24
N ASP A 522 -21.09 68.51 -66.51
CA ASP A 522 -22.08 67.40 -66.59
C ASP A 522 -21.53 65.98 -66.94
N ALA A 523 -22.12 64.86 -66.50
CA ALA A 523 -23.53 64.51 -66.68
C ALA A 523 -23.96 63.20 -65.94
N GLU A 524 -25.27 63.08 -65.64
CA GLU A 524 -26.08 61.84 -65.49
C GLU A 524 -25.73 60.82 -64.36
N THR A 525 -26.67 60.16 -63.65
CA THR A 525 -28.15 60.06 -63.71
C THR A 525 -28.77 59.69 -62.34
N SER A 526 -30.01 60.14 -62.09
CA SER A 526 -31.10 59.61 -61.20
C SER A 526 -30.78 58.80 -59.91
N HIS A 527 -31.15 59.25 -58.71
CA HIS A 527 -32.48 59.07 -58.03
C HIS A 527 -32.95 57.59 -57.86
N ARG A 528 -33.49 57.12 -56.70
CA ARG A 528 -34.27 57.82 -55.64
C ARG A 528 -34.49 56.94 -54.37
N THR A 529 -34.51 57.56 -53.17
CA THR A 529 -35.27 57.17 -51.93
C THR A 529 -35.03 55.79 -51.27
N CYS A 530 -35.26 55.53 -49.97
CA CYS A 530 -35.90 56.32 -48.89
C CYS A 530 -35.32 56.00 -47.48
N ALA A 531 -35.83 56.71 -46.47
CA ALA A 531 -35.65 56.60 -45.02
C ALA A 531 -35.66 55.16 -44.42
N HIS A 532 -35.25 54.87 -43.17
CA HIS A 532 -35.47 55.68 -41.96
C HIS A 532 -34.62 55.21 -40.74
N GLY A 533 -34.27 56.16 -39.87
CA GLY A 533 -33.63 56.07 -38.54
C GLY A 533 -33.22 54.72 -37.93
N GLU A 534 -31.92 54.45 -37.91
CA GLU A 534 -31.31 53.55 -36.92
C GLU A 534 -30.99 54.29 -35.62
N ARG A 535 -31.69 53.91 -34.55
CA ARG A 535 -31.38 54.32 -33.18
C ARG A 535 -30.11 53.59 -32.73
N LEU A 536 -29.05 54.36 -32.47
CA LEU A 536 -27.81 53.89 -31.82
C LEU A 536 -28.13 53.01 -30.60
N ARG A 537 -27.75 51.73 -30.65
CA ARG A 537 -27.54 50.93 -29.43
C ARG A 537 -26.10 51.11 -28.98
N THR A 538 -25.93 51.45 -27.71
CA THR A 538 -24.62 51.53 -27.06
C THR A 538 -24.05 50.13 -26.81
N SER A 539 -22.72 50.00 -26.89
CA SER A 539 -21.99 48.73 -26.77
C SER A 539 -22.08 48.03 -25.40
N SER A 540 -22.86 48.55 -24.45
CA SER A 540 -23.05 47.98 -23.11
C SER A 540 -24.05 46.81 -23.13
N ASP A 541 -25.14 46.94 -23.88
CA ASP A 541 -26.27 46.00 -23.86
C ASP A 541 -25.94 44.63 -24.48
N LEU A 542 -24.84 44.53 -25.24
CA LEU A 542 -24.39 43.28 -25.88
C LEU A 542 -23.46 42.44 -24.99
N ILE A 543 -22.92 43.02 -23.92
CA ILE A 543 -21.98 42.33 -23.03
C ILE A 543 -22.75 41.58 -21.94
N GLU A 544 -23.69 42.25 -21.27
CA GLU A 544 -24.51 41.63 -20.20
C GLU A 544 -25.38 40.45 -20.70
N GLN A 545 -25.78 40.45 -21.98
CA GLN A 545 -26.55 39.36 -22.55
C GLN A 545 -25.69 38.11 -22.88
N ALA A 546 -24.42 38.30 -23.27
CA ALA A 546 -23.49 37.20 -23.48
C ALA A 546 -23.11 36.51 -22.15
N ASP A 547 -22.83 37.31 -21.11
CA ASP A 547 -22.49 36.80 -19.77
C ASP A 547 -23.65 35.99 -19.16
N TYR A 548 -24.91 36.34 -19.44
CA TYR A 548 -26.07 35.58 -18.96
C TYR A 548 -26.25 34.24 -19.69
N GLU A 549 -26.06 34.21 -21.01
CA GLU A 549 -26.15 32.98 -21.81
C GLU A 549 -25.04 31.98 -21.45
N GLU A 550 -23.80 32.46 -21.23
CA GLU A 550 -22.67 31.62 -20.80
C GLU A 550 -22.89 31.05 -19.38
N LEU A 551 -23.48 31.83 -18.47
CA LEU A 551 -23.82 31.38 -17.11
C LEU A 551 -25.00 30.38 -17.10
N CYS A 552 -25.94 30.49 -18.04
CA CYS A 552 -26.96 29.47 -18.29
C CYS A 552 -26.35 28.16 -18.81
N ALA A 553 -25.45 28.22 -19.81
CA ALA A 553 -24.76 27.04 -20.34
C ALA A 553 -23.92 26.32 -19.27
N LEU A 554 -23.22 27.07 -18.41
CA LEU A 554 -22.47 26.50 -17.27
C LEU A 554 -23.38 25.82 -16.23
N ARG A 555 -24.58 26.35 -15.98
CA ARG A 555 -25.56 25.70 -15.09
C ARG A 555 -26.10 24.39 -15.67
N GLU A 556 -26.28 24.34 -16.99
CA GLU A 556 -26.73 23.14 -17.70
C GLU A 556 -25.65 22.04 -17.69
N GLN A 557 -24.38 22.38 -17.95
CA GLN A 557 -23.25 21.45 -17.76
C GLN A 557 -23.14 20.92 -16.32
N VAL A 558 -23.33 21.76 -15.30
CA VAL A 558 -23.30 21.31 -13.90
C VAL A 558 -24.45 20.33 -13.61
N ALA A 559 -25.63 20.52 -14.20
CA ALA A 559 -26.75 19.57 -14.09
C ALA A 559 -26.45 18.23 -14.79
N GLU A 560 -25.80 18.26 -15.97
CA GLU A 560 -25.34 17.04 -16.65
C GLU A 560 -24.29 16.28 -15.83
N TYR A 561 -23.26 16.96 -15.32
CA TYR A 561 -22.25 16.31 -14.47
C TYR A 561 -22.85 15.71 -13.19
N GLN A 562 -23.84 16.37 -12.56
CA GLN A 562 -24.54 15.79 -11.41
C GLN A 562 -25.31 14.51 -11.76
N LYS A 563 -25.93 14.47 -12.97
CA LYS A 563 -26.62 13.29 -13.50
C LYS A 563 -25.65 12.15 -13.83
N GLU A 564 -24.50 12.44 -14.43
CA GLU A 564 -23.44 11.46 -14.66
C GLU A 564 -22.89 10.88 -13.35
N LEU A 565 -22.64 11.73 -12.34
CA LEU A 565 -22.17 11.30 -11.02
C LEU A 565 -23.21 10.42 -10.30
N GLY A 566 -24.51 10.65 -10.53
CA GLY A 566 -25.60 9.77 -10.12
C GLY A 566 -25.53 8.40 -10.81
N ASN A 567 -25.41 8.40 -12.15
CA ASN A 567 -25.32 7.18 -12.95
C ASN A 567 -24.10 6.31 -12.57
N ILE A 568 -22.93 6.92 -12.34
CA ILE A 568 -21.70 6.23 -11.92
C ILE A 568 -21.88 5.59 -10.53
N LYS A 569 -22.49 6.32 -9.57
CA LYS A 569 -22.79 5.76 -8.24
C LYS A 569 -23.74 4.57 -8.32
N GLU A 570 -24.74 4.61 -9.19
CA GLU A 570 -25.67 3.49 -9.36
C GLU A 570 -25.03 2.31 -10.10
N ALA A 571 -24.15 2.57 -11.08
CA ALA A 571 -23.35 1.52 -11.72
C ALA A 571 -22.45 0.79 -10.71
N HIS A 572 -21.69 1.53 -9.89
CA HIS A 572 -20.88 0.94 -8.81
C HIS A 572 -21.73 0.13 -7.81
N LYS A 573 -22.94 0.62 -7.45
CA LYS A 573 -23.87 -0.13 -6.59
C LYS A 573 -24.32 -1.45 -7.23
N LYS A 574 -24.62 -1.45 -8.53
CA LYS A 574 -24.98 -2.67 -9.29
C LYS A 574 -23.79 -3.63 -9.39
N GLU A 575 -22.58 -3.13 -9.60
CA GLU A 575 -21.36 -3.93 -9.67
C GLU A 575 -20.99 -4.58 -8.34
N LEU A 576 -21.07 -3.83 -7.22
CA LEU A 576 -20.96 -4.38 -5.85
C LEU A 576 -22.00 -5.48 -5.57
N THR A 577 -23.24 -5.27 -6.00
CA THR A 577 -24.31 -6.27 -5.86
C THR A 577 -24.03 -7.53 -6.70
N LEU A 578 -23.43 -7.37 -7.88
CA LEU A 578 -23.04 -8.48 -8.75
C LEU A 578 -21.83 -9.25 -8.20
N LEU A 579 -20.84 -8.55 -7.64
CA LEU A 579 -19.68 -9.14 -6.99
C LEU A 579 -20.09 -10.01 -5.80
N CYS A 580 -21.01 -9.50 -4.97
CA CYS A 580 -21.57 -10.23 -3.82
C CYS A 580 -22.34 -11.50 -4.26
N LYS A 581 -23.09 -11.46 -5.36
CA LYS A 581 -23.71 -12.67 -5.96
C LYS A 581 -22.68 -13.66 -6.51
N LYS A 582 -21.53 -13.19 -7.01
CA LYS A 582 -20.47 -14.04 -7.56
C LYS A 582 -19.70 -14.81 -6.47
N THR A 583 -19.53 -14.21 -5.28
CA THR A 583 -18.93 -14.91 -4.13
C THR A 583 -19.80 -16.06 -3.61
N TYR A 584 -21.12 -15.94 -3.59
CA TYR A 584 -22.02 -17.03 -3.17
C TYR A 584 -22.19 -18.17 -4.20
N SER A 585 -21.70 -18.02 -5.44
CA SER A 585 -21.92 -18.98 -6.53
C SER A 585 -20.65 -19.74 -6.98
N THR A 586 -19.51 -19.53 -6.32
CA THR A 586 -18.22 -20.17 -6.70
C THR A 586 -17.84 -21.36 -5.78
N GLU A 587 -18.69 -21.75 -4.83
CA GLU A 587 -18.42 -22.86 -3.89
C GLU A 587 -18.95 -24.24 -4.31
N GLN A 588 -19.49 -24.40 -5.53
CA GLN A 588 -19.98 -25.70 -6.01
C GLN A 588 -19.39 -26.09 -7.38
N PHE A 589 -18.66 -27.21 -7.39
CA PHE A 589 -17.97 -27.87 -8.51
C PHE A 589 -16.78 -27.09 -9.11
N SER A 590 -15.63 -27.70 -9.40
CA SER A 590 -15.31 -29.15 -9.50
C SER A 590 -13.91 -29.48 -8.98
N VAL A 591 -13.81 -30.59 -8.25
CA VAL A 591 -12.55 -31.29 -7.98
C VAL A 591 -12.32 -32.28 -9.12
N ILE A 592 -11.15 -32.23 -9.78
CA ILE A 592 -10.40 -33.37 -10.35
C ILE A 592 -9.12 -32.81 -11.00
N GLY A 593 -7.97 -33.43 -10.72
CA GLY A 593 -6.79 -33.39 -11.60
C GLY A 593 -5.76 -32.27 -11.36
N LEU A 594 -4.96 -32.40 -10.30
CA LEU A 594 -3.50 -32.17 -10.32
C LEU A 594 -2.85 -32.58 -8.99
N GLU A 595 -2.73 -33.89 -8.78
CA GLU A 595 -1.80 -34.41 -7.77
C GLU A 595 -0.37 -34.28 -8.30
N SER A 596 0.41 -33.32 -7.78
CA SER A 596 1.83 -33.51 -7.42
C SER A 596 2.48 -32.21 -6.92
N ILE A 597 3.33 -32.35 -5.89
CA ILE A 597 4.29 -31.33 -5.37
C ILE A 597 3.66 -30.10 -4.69
N THR A 598 3.21 -30.26 -3.43
CA THR A 598 3.79 -29.56 -2.24
C THR A 598 3.00 -29.90 -0.96
N ASN A 599 3.29 -31.07 -0.38
CA ASN A 599 2.83 -31.40 0.97
C ASN A 599 3.59 -30.56 2.01
N GLY A 600 2.87 -29.74 2.78
CA GLY A 600 3.43 -28.99 3.90
C GLY A 600 2.40 -28.17 4.68
N SER A 601 1.59 -27.37 3.99
CA SER A 601 0.74 -26.36 4.64
C SER A 601 -0.74 -26.72 4.79
N ILE A 602 -1.24 -27.71 4.03
CA ILE A 602 -2.67 -28.07 3.99
C ILE A 602 -3.07 -28.99 5.16
N LEU A 603 -2.11 -29.71 5.75
CA LEU A 603 -2.39 -30.64 6.86
C LEU A 603 -2.80 -29.91 8.15
N TRP A 604 -2.24 -28.73 8.42
CA TRP A 604 -2.50 -27.95 9.64
C TRP A 604 -3.90 -27.33 9.66
N PHE A 605 -4.38 -26.84 8.51
CA PHE A 605 -5.74 -26.31 8.40
C PHE A 605 -6.80 -27.40 8.60
N ARG A 606 -6.57 -28.61 8.08
CA ARG A 606 -7.54 -29.71 8.17
C ARG A 606 -7.63 -30.29 9.59
N THR A 607 -6.52 -30.34 10.34
CA THR A 607 -6.56 -30.68 11.77
C THR A 607 -7.19 -29.56 12.62
N PHE A 608 -6.92 -28.29 12.32
CA PHE A 608 -7.48 -27.16 13.09
C PHE A 608 -9.00 -27.06 12.95
N VAL A 609 -9.55 -27.19 11.74
CA VAL A 609 -11.02 -27.19 11.51
C VAL A 609 -11.69 -28.44 12.12
N SER A 610 -11.04 -29.60 12.06
CA SER A 610 -11.56 -30.81 12.73
C SER A 610 -11.53 -30.70 14.26
N LEU A 611 -10.54 -30.02 14.84
CA LEU A 611 -10.44 -29.81 16.29
C LEU A 611 -11.52 -28.85 16.80
N ILE A 612 -11.88 -27.83 16.00
CA ILE A 612 -12.97 -26.89 16.32
C ILE A 612 -14.34 -27.59 16.22
N PHE A 613 -14.57 -28.45 15.22
CA PHE A 613 -15.82 -29.20 15.13
C PHE A 613 -15.98 -30.23 16.27
N SER A 614 -14.92 -30.98 16.62
CA SER A 614 -14.97 -31.95 17.72
C SER A 614 -15.07 -31.31 19.12
N THR A 615 -14.68 -30.06 19.30
CA THR A 615 -14.85 -29.35 20.59
C THR A 615 -16.24 -28.73 20.75
N LEU A 616 -16.94 -28.40 19.66
CA LEU A 616 -18.30 -27.84 19.72
C LEU A 616 -19.38 -28.89 20.05
N GLU A 617 -19.15 -30.16 19.72
CA GLU A 617 -20.14 -31.24 19.89
C GLU A 617 -20.09 -31.94 21.27
N ILE A 618 -19.03 -31.72 22.06
CA ILE A 618 -18.87 -32.31 23.40
C ILE A 618 -19.44 -31.40 24.51
N SER A 619 -19.51 -30.08 24.31
CA SER A 619 -19.99 -29.11 25.32
C SER A 619 -21.49 -29.14 25.61
N ARG A 620 -22.27 -30.02 24.95
CA ARG A 620 -23.73 -30.18 25.21
C ARG A 620 -24.07 -31.41 26.05
N SER A 621 -23.11 -32.00 26.77
CA SER A 621 -23.36 -33.10 27.71
C SER A 621 -22.41 -33.11 28.91
N ARG A 622 -22.97 -33.49 30.07
CA ARG A 622 -22.33 -33.64 31.39
C ARG A 622 -21.86 -32.38 32.13
N SER A 623 -22.82 -31.86 32.90
CA SER A 623 -22.60 -31.59 34.33
C SER A 623 -22.06 -32.84 35.07
N TYR A 624 -21.46 -32.62 36.25
CA TYR A 624 -21.07 -33.54 37.33
C TYR A 624 -19.56 -33.79 37.63
N VAL A 625 -19.24 -33.57 38.91
CA VAL A 625 -18.14 -34.12 39.74
C VAL A 625 -16.74 -33.49 39.64
N SER A 626 -16.52 -32.56 40.58
CA SER A 626 -15.36 -32.41 41.48
C SER A 626 -14.22 -33.45 41.39
N SER A 627 -12.96 -32.98 41.32
CA SER A 627 -12.01 -32.98 42.47
C SER A 627 -10.56 -32.67 42.06
N PHE A 628 -9.85 -31.92 42.90
CA PHE A 628 -8.39 -31.88 43.13
C PHE A 628 -7.40 -32.40 42.05
N VAL A 629 -6.45 -31.53 41.67
CA VAL A 629 -5.02 -31.65 42.06
C VAL A 629 -4.35 -30.27 41.96
N THR A 630 -3.46 -29.96 42.91
CA THR A 630 -2.70 -28.71 43.04
C THR A 630 -1.26 -28.83 42.49
N ILE A 631 -0.58 -27.68 42.34
CA ILE A 631 0.88 -27.38 42.19
C ILE A 631 1.01 -26.28 41.11
N ARG A 632 1.14 -24.99 41.49
CA ARG A 632 2.40 -24.24 41.67
C ARG A 632 3.21 -24.09 40.36
N ASP A 633 3.65 -22.92 39.92
CA ASP A 633 3.75 -21.59 40.57
C ASP A 633 3.58 -20.43 39.55
N LYS A 634 3.06 -19.28 40.05
CA LYS A 634 3.48 -17.86 39.84
C LYS A 634 3.97 -17.37 38.45
N GLU A 635 3.75 -16.12 38.03
CA GLU A 635 2.98 -14.96 38.53
C GLU A 635 2.86 -13.96 37.36
N ASP A 636 1.66 -13.43 37.11
CA ASP A 636 1.35 -11.99 36.94
C ASP A 636 0.13 -11.73 36.03
N LEU A 637 -0.90 -11.15 36.63
CA LEU A 637 -2.07 -10.62 35.93
C LEU A 637 -1.77 -9.19 35.45
N ASN A 638 -2.17 -8.86 34.22
CA ASN A 638 -3.06 -7.73 33.93
C ASN A 638 -3.28 -7.50 32.43
N SER A 639 -4.39 -8.04 31.90
CA SER A 639 -5.17 -7.31 30.90
C SER A 639 -6.65 -7.67 31.05
N VAL A 640 -7.46 -6.67 31.41
CA VAL A 640 -8.92 -6.80 31.57
C VAL A 640 -9.55 -7.35 30.29
N VAL A 641 -10.31 -8.43 30.41
CA VAL A 641 -11.24 -8.88 29.38
C VAL A 641 -12.45 -7.97 29.40
N PHE A 642 -12.81 -7.39 28.26
CA PHE A 642 -14.16 -6.87 28.03
C PHE A 642 -14.70 -7.42 26.71
N VAL A 643 -15.51 -8.48 26.87
CA VAL A 643 -16.69 -8.93 26.12
C VAL A 643 -16.73 -8.79 24.59
N GLU A 644 -17.09 -9.92 23.99
CA GLU A 644 -17.25 -10.28 22.58
C GLU A 644 -18.59 -9.81 21.94
N SER A 645 -18.78 -10.06 20.63
CA SER A 645 -19.93 -9.74 19.75
C SER A 645 -19.73 -8.44 18.91
N THR A 646 -20.06 -8.34 17.62
CA THR A 646 -20.79 -9.28 16.71
C THR A 646 -20.44 -9.00 15.23
N GLU A 647 -20.79 -9.97 14.38
CA GLU A 647 -20.97 -9.98 12.91
C GLU A 647 -20.78 -8.70 12.04
N ALA A 648 -20.07 -8.89 10.93
CA ALA A 648 -20.25 -8.29 9.59
C ALA A 648 -20.55 -6.78 9.42
N GLU A 649 -19.53 -5.98 9.09
CA GLU A 649 -19.42 -5.10 7.89
C GLU A 649 -17.97 -4.49 7.85
N PRO A 650 -17.62 -3.31 7.27
CA PRO A 650 -16.37 -3.09 6.53
C PRO A 650 -15.15 -2.79 7.44
N ALA A 651 -15.32 -2.96 8.75
CA ALA A 651 -14.33 -2.67 9.77
C ALA A 651 -13.05 -3.50 9.63
N GLY A 652 -13.11 -4.70 9.03
CA GLY A 652 -11.93 -5.53 8.79
C GLY A 652 -10.85 -4.84 7.94
N ALA A 653 -11.25 -4.20 6.83
CA ALA A 653 -10.32 -3.48 5.96
C ALA A 653 -9.78 -2.21 6.64
N VAL A 654 -10.63 -1.49 7.39
CA VAL A 654 -10.22 -0.30 8.15
C VAL A 654 -9.27 -0.68 9.29
N ALA A 655 -9.52 -1.77 10.01
CA ALA A 655 -8.65 -2.29 11.06
C ALA A 655 -7.30 -2.77 10.51
N GLN A 656 -7.28 -3.41 9.34
CA GLN A 656 -6.05 -3.87 8.70
C GLN A 656 -5.23 -2.71 8.10
N TYR A 657 -5.90 -1.67 7.57
CA TYR A 657 -5.27 -0.40 7.22
C TYR A 657 -4.72 0.33 8.46
N LEU A 658 -5.51 0.46 9.54
CA LEU A 658 -5.04 1.01 10.81
C LEU A 658 -3.82 0.25 11.33
N ARG A 659 -3.83 -1.08 11.27
CA ARG A 659 -2.72 -1.94 11.71
C ARG A 659 -1.45 -1.69 10.89
N ASN A 660 -1.57 -1.57 9.56
CA ASN A 660 -0.43 -1.27 8.69
C ASN A 660 0.08 0.16 8.87
N VAL A 661 -0.80 1.14 9.05
CA VAL A 661 -0.43 2.54 9.31
C VAL A 661 0.19 2.71 10.70
N LEU A 662 -0.35 2.06 11.73
CA LEU A 662 0.25 2.00 13.07
C LEU A 662 1.58 1.27 13.06
N TYR A 663 1.74 0.19 12.27
CA TYR A 663 3.00 -0.52 12.11
C TYR A 663 4.06 0.37 11.47
N ARG A 664 3.74 1.05 10.35
CA ARG A 664 4.65 2.05 9.75
C ARG A 664 4.93 3.20 10.72
N TYR A 665 3.92 3.74 11.40
CA TYR A 665 4.09 4.80 12.40
C TYR A 665 5.00 4.37 13.56
N MET A 666 4.92 3.13 14.05
CA MET A 666 5.79 2.61 15.11
C MET A 666 7.21 2.36 14.61
N ASN A 667 7.37 1.90 13.36
CA ASN A 667 8.65 1.51 12.77
C ASN A 667 9.45 2.71 12.21
N GLU A 668 8.77 3.73 11.68
CA GLU A 668 9.33 4.96 11.11
C GLU A 668 9.29 6.14 12.12
N ARG A 669 8.83 5.90 13.37
CA ARG A 669 8.56 6.97 14.36
C ARG A 669 9.76 7.84 14.70
N GLU A 670 10.96 7.25 14.70
CA GLU A 670 12.21 7.95 15.03
C GLU A 670 12.76 8.77 13.85
N THR A 671 12.21 8.66 12.65
CA THR A 671 12.72 9.34 11.43
C THR A 671 11.76 10.36 10.81
N LEU A 672 10.47 10.33 11.17
CA LEU A 672 9.41 11.09 10.47
C LEU A 672 9.38 12.61 10.70
N GLY A 673 10.08 13.17 11.69
CA GLY A 673 10.18 14.63 11.89
C GLY A 673 8.83 15.37 11.78
N ARG A 674 8.71 16.39 10.90
CA ARG A 674 7.46 17.15 10.69
C ARG A 674 6.31 16.28 10.13
N GLU A 675 6.61 15.19 9.43
CA GLU A 675 5.61 14.33 8.80
C GLU A 675 4.83 13.50 9.83
N SER A 676 5.38 13.33 11.05
CA SER A 676 4.69 12.69 12.18
C SER A 676 3.35 13.36 12.53
N VAL A 677 3.28 14.68 12.37
CA VAL A 677 2.08 15.49 12.65
C VAL A 677 1.04 15.37 11.54
N THR A 678 1.47 15.29 10.28
CA THR A 678 0.58 15.01 9.14
C THR A 678 0.01 13.61 9.24
N LEU A 679 0.85 12.62 9.57
CA LEU A 679 0.46 11.23 9.76
C LEU A 679 -0.49 11.06 10.96
N ALA A 680 -0.27 11.78 12.06
CA ALA A 680 -1.17 11.81 13.20
C ALA A 680 -2.57 12.36 12.84
N ARG A 681 -2.65 13.42 12.01
CA ARG A 681 -3.94 13.92 11.49
C ARG A 681 -4.64 12.87 10.63
N VAL A 682 -3.92 12.22 9.69
CA VAL A 682 -4.48 11.17 8.82
C VAL A 682 -5.02 9.99 9.65
N ILE A 683 -4.27 9.50 10.64
CA ILE A 683 -4.72 8.44 11.55
C ILE A 683 -5.98 8.88 12.30
N ALA A 684 -6.00 10.10 12.84
CA ALA A 684 -7.14 10.59 13.61
C ALA A 684 -8.40 10.81 12.75
N THR A 685 -8.25 11.21 11.48
CA THR A 685 -9.35 11.30 10.50
C THR A 685 -9.91 9.92 10.16
N VAL A 686 -9.04 8.93 9.87
CA VAL A 686 -9.47 7.57 9.53
C VAL A 686 -10.08 6.83 10.74
N ALA A 687 -9.57 7.07 11.94
CA ALA A 687 -10.10 6.56 13.20
C ALA A 687 -11.31 7.35 13.75
N ARG A 688 -11.79 8.38 13.03
CA ARG A 688 -12.96 9.22 13.38
C ARG A 688 -12.88 9.85 14.79
N PHE A 689 -11.70 10.34 15.18
CA PHE A 689 -11.52 11.05 16.44
C PHE A 689 -12.32 12.36 16.46
N THR A 690 -12.80 12.78 17.64
CA THR A 690 -13.45 14.09 17.78
C THR A 690 -12.43 15.21 17.57
N HIS A 691 -12.89 16.40 17.16
CA HIS A 691 -11.98 17.51 16.83
C HIS A 691 -11.03 17.88 18.00
N GLU A 692 -11.51 17.80 19.24
CA GLU A 692 -10.71 18.01 20.45
C GLU A 692 -9.66 16.91 20.68
N GLN A 693 -9.99 15.65 20.38
CA GLN A 693 -9.05 14.53 20.43
C GLN A 693 -7.96 14.67 19.35
N VAL A 694 -8.34 15.05 18.12
CA VAL A 694 -7.39 15.35 17.03
C VAL A 694 -6.43 16.46 17.47
N ASN A 695 -6.96 17.59 17.96
CA ASN A 695 -6.16 18.73 18.38
C ASN A 695 -5.23 18.39 19.56
N THR A 696 -5.69 17.56 20.52
CA THR A 696 -4.86 17.07 21.63
C THR A 696 -3.71 16.18 21.17
N VAL A 697 -3.95 15.29 20.20
CA VAL A 697 -2.92 14.41 19.62
C VAL A 697 -1.92 15.22 18.79
N VAL A 698 -2.42 16.12 17.94
CA VAL A 698 -1.60 17.02 17.12
C VAL A 698 -0.72 17.90 17.99
N ALA A 699 -1.25 18.57 19.02
CA ALA A 699 -0.47 19.39 19.94
C ALA A 699 0.65 18.59 20.65
N LYS A 700 0.39 17.34 21.03
CA LYS A 700 1.38 16.45 21.69
C LYS A 700 2.48 15.93 20.74
N GLU A 701 2.24 15.88 19.44
CA GLU A 701 3.28 15.54 18.44
C GLU A 701 4.00 16.81 17.94
N GLU A 702 3.31 17.95 17.81
CA GLU A 702 3.91 19.25 17.50
C GLU A 702 4.87 19.71 18.61
N GLN A 703 4.47 19.63 19.89
CA GLN A 703 5.32 19.91 21.05
C GLN A 703 6.56 19.00 21.08
N ARG A 704 6.44 17.74 20.64
CA ARG A 704 7.57 16.80 20.59
C ARG A 704 8.52 17.09 19.43
N ASN A 705 7.99 17.47 18.26
CA ASN A 705 8.78 17.92 17.13
C ASN A 705 9.55 19.22 17.44
N HIS A 706 8.99 20.13 18.25
CA HIS A 706 9.71 21.32 18.72
C HIS A 706 10.88 20.96 19.65
N GLY A 707 10.77 19.90 20.45
CA GLY A 707 11.88 19.35 21.24
C GLY A 707 13.03 18.78 20.39
N TRP A 708 12.77 18.36 19.14
CA TRP A 708 13.79 17.83 18.24
C TRP A 708 14.60 18.91 17.50
N VAL A 709 13.96 20.02 17.12
CA VAL A 709 14.64 21.11 16.37
C VAL A 709 15.56 21.96 17.27
N GLY A 710 15.42 21.89 18.59
CA GLY A 710 16.28 22.59 19.57
C GLY A 710 17.44 21.78 20.15
N GLY A 711 17.62 20.51 19.75
CA GLY A 711 18.40 19.51 20.51
C GLY A 711 19.92 19.66 20.57
N THR A 712 20.54 20.59 19.82
CA THR A 712 22.01 20.58 19.62
C THR A 712 22.76 21.79 20.22
N VAL A 713 22.07 22.82 20.76
CA VAL A 713 22.76 24.03 21.27
C VAL A 713 22.29 24.50 22.67
N GLN A 714 21.05 24.21 23.09
CA GLN A 714 20.49 24.78 24.33
C GLN A 714 20.72 23.93 25.61
N GLY A 715 21.72 23.03 25.63
CA GLY A 715 21.94 22.08 26.72
C GLY A 715 23.02 22.45 27.75
N PHE A 716 23.94 23.38 27.45
CA PHE A 716 25.18 23.56 28.22
C PHE A 716 25.30 24.86 29.03
N ILE A 717 24.31 25.76 29.00
CA ILE A 717 24.42 27.10 29.64
C ILE A 717 23.56 27.22 30.92
N SER A 718 22.52 26.39 31.11
CA SER A 718 21.57 26.54 32.23
C SER A 718 21.95 25.82 33.53
N SER A 719 23.10 25.14 33.61
CA SER A 719 23.55 24.41 34.82
C SER A 719 24.79 25.01 35.50
N ALA A 720 25.29 26.16 35.04
CA ALA A 720 26.51 26.80 35.57
C ALA A 720 26.25 28.02 36.48
N ALA A 721 24.99 28.34 36.79
CA ALA A 721 24.59 29.60 37.42
C ALA A 721 24.01 29.49 38.85
N ASN A 722 24.09 28.33 39.51
CA ASN A 722 23.62 28.14 40.89
C ASN A 722 24.62 27.31 41.73
N LEU A 723 25.76 27.93 42.07
CA LEU A 723 26.64 27.46 43.14
C LEU A 723 27.12 28.64 44.00
N SER A 724 26.59 28.68 45.23
CA SER A 724 27.06 29.47 46.39
C SER A 724 26.75 30.99 46.40
N PRO A 725 26.57 31.64 47.57
CA PRO A 725 26.68 31.09 48.94
C PRO A 725 25.45 31.25 49.84
N HIS A 726 25.15 30.19 50.59
CA HIS A 726 24.88 30.25 52.04
C HIS A 726 25.20 28.89 52.68
#